data_AF-A0A317CQ45-F1
#
_entry.id   AF-A0A317CQ45-F1
#
_cell.length_a   1.000
_cell.length_b   1.000
_cell.length_c   1.000
_cell.angle_alpha   90.00
_cell.angle_beta   90.00
_cell.angle_gamma   90.00
#
_symmetry.space_group_name_H-M   'P 1'
#
loop_
_entity.id
_entity.type
_entity.pdbx_description
1 polymer ?
#
loop_
_entity_poly.entity_id
_entity_poly.type
_entity_poly.pdbx_seq_one_letter_code
_entity_poly.pdbx_strand_id
1 'polypeptide(L)'
;MTSDNPRGGWSARTTWEDRFNAPLRAFLRTETGGARVVLVAAVVALVWANVHVSSYESVWGTSLSIQLGDWPVSHDLRTWVNSGLMTFFFLVAGLELRREFDIGELRERRRLALPMLAGFGGMLLPIAIYLAINAGQTTAAGWGAVMATDTALALGALAVFGPRFSDRLRGFLLTVAVVDDLVAIAVLAIAYPEHPSPTALLVAAGIFGGVLLVRGCGVRFGPVYALLGVAAWLAVSESGVDPVVVGLVMGLLTYAYAPGRGELQRASDQFRLFREQPTPQLARMARAGLTSALSPNERLQTLYHPWASYVVVPLFALANAGIVLDGELLARAVTSPVTLGVVVAYVVGKPVGIVTASWLVARLSGNRFRPPVGWVAVAGVGTVSGIGFTVALLIATHALKGPALDEAKLGILVATFGASLVTWLVFRSVGRLSPARRARALLGVTEGIVDLMLPVDPERDHVRGSLEAPVTVVEYGDFECPYCGQAEPVVRELLADFANVRYVWRHLPLTDVHPHAQLAAEAAEAAGEQNAFWEMHDLLLAHQDALYPADVLGYAEQIGLDLDGFREHMVKRMGVDRIAEDVDSADLSGVTGTPTFFINGRRHHGAYDITALSAAVKSAFASAKLRPEYHPRDPGRRGEGGPAS
;
A
#
# COMPACT_ATOMS: atom_id res chain seq x y z
N MET A 1 -5.37 -3.02 -62.58
CA MET A 1 -4.30 -4.00 -62.29
C MET A 1 -3.37 -3.35 -61.27
N THR A 2 -3.57 -3.77 -60.02
CA THR A 2 -2.66 -3.71 -58.84
C THR A 2 -1.81 -2.46 -58.57
N SER A 3 -2.31 -1.70 -57.60
CA SER A 3 -1.61 -0.84 -56.66
C SER A 3 -0.63 -1.61 -55.76
N ASP A 4 0.56 -1.08 -55.50
CA ASP A 4 1.36 -1.45 -54.34
C ASP A 4 2.06 -0.21 -53.73
N ASN A 5 1.73 0.05 -52.47
CA ASN A 5 2.48 0.84 -51.49
C ASN A 5 3.28 -0.19 -50.66
N PRO A 6 4.52 0.05 -50.16
CA PRO A 6 4.66 0.93 -49.00
C PRO A 6 5.99 1.72 -48.92
N ARG A 7 5.88 2.96 -48.45
CA ARG A 7 6.97 3.67 -47.75
C ARG A 7 7.18 3.04 -46.37
N GLY A 8 8.17 2.15 -46.26
CA GLY A 8 8.68 1.62 -45.00
C GLY A 8 10.08 2.15 -44.71
N GLY A 9 10.23 2.89 -43.62
CA GLY A 9 11.54 3.30 -43.10
C GLY A 9 11.40 4.50 -42.20
N TRP A 10 12.14 4.52 -41.09
CA TRP A 10 12.23 5.61 -40.09
C TRP A 10 11.19 5.59 -38.95
N SER A 11 11.16 4.49 -38.19
CA SER A 11 10.83 4.57 -36.76
C SER A 11 11.69 3.61 -35.92
N ALA A 12 13.01 3.63 -36.15
CA ALA A 12 13.96 3.07 -35.20
C ALA A 12 14.00 3.99 -33.96
N ARG A 13 13.03 3.80 -33.06
CA ARG A 13 13.04 4.40 -31.72
C ARG A 13 14.31 3.95 -30.99
N THR A 14 15.02 4.93 -30.47
CA THR A 14 16.14 4.83 -29.53
C THR A 14 15.82 3.85 -28.39
N THR A 15 16.33 2.62 -28.49
CA THR A 15 16.16 1.53 -27.51
C THR A 15 17.41 1.25 -26.68
N TRP A 16 18.40 2.16 -26.71
CA TRP A 16 19.73 1.89 -26.17
C TRP A 16 19.94 2.39 -24.73
N GLU A 17 19.27 3.47 -24.29
CA GLU A 17 19.47 4.03 -22.94
C GLU A 17 18.54 3.44 -21.85
N ASP A 18 17.47 2.74 -22.25
CA ASP A 18 16.52 2.13 -21.31
C ASP A 18 16.96 0.76 -20.75
N ARG A 19 17.87 0.03 -21.42
CA ARG A 19 18.23 -1.34 -21.01
C ARG A 19 19.06 -1.44 -19.73
N PHE A 20 19.86 -0.42 -19.40
CA PHE A 20 20.68 -0.43 -18.18
C PHE A 20 20.01 0.27 -16.99
N ASN A 21 19.12 1.23 -17.26
CA ASN A 21 18.47 2.00 -16.20
C ASN A 21 17.14 1.40 -15.73
N ALA A 22 16.40 0.68 -16.58
CA ALA A 22 15.10 0.10 -16.21
C ALA A 22 15.21 -1.00 -15.13
N PRO A 23 16.19 -1.93 -15.13
CA PRO A 23 16.28 -2.99 -14.13
C PRO A 23 16.65 -2.46 -12.75
N LEU A 24 17.58 -1.50 -12.67
CA LEU A 24 17.98 -0.88 -11.41
C LEU A 24 16.85 -0.01 -10.84
N ARG A 25 16.15 0.78 -11.68
CA ARG A 25 14.96 1.54 -11.23
C ARG A 25 13.81 0.62 -10.82
N ALA A 26 13.61 -0.51 -11.50
CA ALA A 26 12.62 -1.51 -11.10
C ALA A 26 13.00 -2.18 -9.78
N PHE A 27 14.27 -2.55 -9.60
CA PHE A 27 14.81 -3.12 -8.36
C PHE A 27 14.67 -2.15 -7.18
N LEU A 28 15.08 -0.88 -7.37
CA LEU A 28 14.97 0.20 -6.38
C LEU A 28 13.52 0.56 -6.02
N ARG A 29 12.53 0.20 -6.83
CA ARG A 29 11.10 0.39 -6.53
C ARG A 29 10.47 -0.79 -5.78
N THR A 30 11.19 -1.90 -5.58
CA THR A 30 10.63 -3.08 -4.90
C THR A 30 10.99 -3.08 -3.41
N GLU A 31 10.00 -3.34 -2.55
CA GLU A 31 10.19 -3.58 -1.10
C GLU A 31 11.22 -4.70 -0.83
N THR A 32 11.26 -5.70 -1.72
CA THR A 32 12.26 -6.79 -1.68
C THR A 32 13.69 -6.33 -1.90
N GLY A 33 13.90 -5.25 -2.67
CA GLY A 33 15.21 -4.68 -2.89
C GLY A 33 15.78 -4.10 -1.61
N GLY A 34 14.99 -3.29 -0.90
CA GLY A 34 15.36 -2.71 0.40
C GLY A 34 15.71 -3.77 1.43
N ALA A 35 14.85 -4.78 1.61
CA ALA A 35 15.08 -5.87 2.56
C ALA A 35 16.43 -6.61 2.34
N ARG A 36 16.80 -6.85 1.07
CA ARG A 36 18.09 -7.48 0.74
C ARG A 36 19.28 -6.60 1.12
N VAL A 37 19.19 -5.29 0.87
CA VAL A 37 20.28 -4.35 1.19
C VAL A 37 20.46 -4.26 2.71
N VAL A 38 19.36 -4.22 3.47
CA VAL A 38 19.40 -4.25 4.94
C VAL A 38 20.05 -5.53 5.45
N LEU A 39 19.68 -6.69 4.90
CA LEU A 39 20.28 -7.97 5.28
C LEU A 39 21.79 -8.01 4.99
N VAL A 40 22.21 -7.53 3.81
CA VAL A 40 23.63 -7.43 3.46
C VAL A 40 24.36 -6.51 4.43
N ALA A 41 23.79 -5.35 4.75
CA ALA A 41 24.38 -4.42 5.71
C ALA A 41 24.54 -5.03 7.11
N ALA A 42 23.54 -5.78 7.58
CA ALA A 42 23.62 -6.49 8.85
C ALA A 42 24.71 -7.56 8.86
N VAL A 43 24.85 -8.34 7.78
CA VAL A 43 25.92 -9.34 7.63
C VAL A 43 27.30 -8.66 7.59
N VAL A 44 27.43 -7.56 6.85
CA VAL A 44 28.68 -6.79 6.79
C VAL A 44 29.03 -6.22 8.17
N ALA A 45 28.05 -5.72 8.93
CA ALA A 45 28.26 -5.26 10.30
C ALA A 45 28.83 -6.36 11.19
N LEU A 46 28.23 -7.55 11.11
CA LEU A 46 28.65 -8.71 11.89
C LEU A 46 30.07 -9.15 11.52
N VAL A 47 30.36 -9.27 10.22
CA VAL A 47 31.70 -9.64 9.74
C VAL A 47 32.73 -8.60 10.18
N TRP A 48 32.44 -7.31 10.00
CA TRP A 48 33.38 -6.23 10.34
C TRP A 48 33.67 -6.18 11.85
N ALA A 49 32.64 -6.26 12.68
CA ALA A 49 32.79 -6.29 14.13
C ALA A 49 33.63 -7.46 14.63
N ASN A 50 33.64 -8.60 13.92
CA ASN A 50 34.39 -9.79 14.31
C ASN A 50 35.80 -9.88 13.67
N VAL A 51 36.00 -9.29 12.50
CA VAL A 51 37.32 -9.26 11.84
C VAL A 51 38.23 -8.23 12.49
N HIS A 52 37.71 -7.05 12.84
CA HIS A 52 38.52 -5.97 13.40
C HIS A 52 37.71 -5.07 14.34
N VAL A 53 37.42 -5.59 15.54
CA VAL A 53 36.62 -4.92 16.59
C VAL A 53 37.02 -3.45 16.79
N SER A 54 38.32 -3.18 16.93
CA SER A 54 38.82 -1.82 17.17
C SER A 54 38.58 -0.86 16.00
N SER A 55 38.54 -1.37 14.77
CA SER A 55 38.23 -0.53 13.60
C SER A 55 36.74 -0.20 13.57
N TYR A 56 35.89 -1.19 13.82
CA TYR A 56 34.45 -1.01 13.90
C TYR A 56 34.07 0.03 14.97
N GLU A 57 34.57 -0.15 16.20
CA GLU A 57 34.28 0.79 17.29
C GLU A 57 34.92 2.17 17.06
N SER A 58 36.11 2.24 16.45
CA SER A 58 36.73 3.55 16.13
C SER A 58 35.90 4.37 15.14
N VAL A 59 35.30 3.73 14.14
CA VAL A 59 34.46 4.43 13.16
C VAL A 59 33.20 4.92 13.82
N TRP A 60 32.45 4.02 14.49
CA TRP A 60 31.15 4.38 15.06
C TRP A 60 31.25 5.30 16.28
N GLY A 61 32.36 5.22 17.02
CA GLY A 61 32.70 6.13 18.12
C GLY A 61 33.36 7.45 17.69
N THR A 62 33.57 7.67 16.39
CA THR A 62 34.08 8.96 15.90
C THR A 62 33.08 10.06 16.23
N SER A 63 33.52 11.12 16.91
CA SER A 63 32.68 12.26 17.23
C SER A 63 32.55 13.20 16.03
N LEU A 64 31.31 13.52 15.68
CA LEU A 64 30.96 14.56 14.72
C LEU A 64 30.27 15.69 15.48
N SER A 65 30.93 16.84 15.55
CA SER A 65 30.42 18.04 16.18
C SER A 65 30.09 19.12 15.16
N ILE A 66 28.89 19.66 15.22
CA ILE A 66 28.48 20.85 14.47
C ILE A 66 28.37 22.00 15.48
N GLN A 67 29.18 23.04 15.30
CA GLN A 67 29.19 24.20 16.18
C GLN A 67 28.66 25.43 15.45
N LEU A 68 27.59 26.02 15.98
CA LEU A 68 27.00 27.28 15.50
C LEU A 68 27.11 28.32 16.62
N GLY A 69 28.17 29.14 16.58
CA GLY A 69 28.49 30.08 17.66
C GLY A 69 28.78 29.33 18.97
N ASP A 70 28.06 29.67 20.04
CA ASP A 70 28.23 29.07 21.37
C ASP A 70 27.41 27.78 21.59
N TRP A 71 26.78 27.26 20.53
CA TRP A 71 25.91 26.08 20.60
C TRP A 71 26.59 24.90 19.89
N PRO A 72 27.41 24.09 20.60
CA PRO A 72 27.97 22.87 20.04
C PRO A 72 26.96 21.72 20.15
N VAL A 73 26.63 21.10 19.01
CA VAL A 73 25.92 19.82 18.97
C VAL A 73 26.93 18.74 18.61
N SER A 74 27.30 17.90 19.58
CA SER A 74 28.36 16.88 19.42
C SER A 74 27.84 15.51 19.79
N HIS A 75 27.84 14.61 18.81
CA HIS A 75 27.45 13.21 18.98
C HIS A 75 28.42 12.29 18.24
N ASP A 76 28.50 11.03 18.65
CA ASP A 76 29.21 10.02 17.87
C ASP A 76 28.43 9.67 16.59
N LEU A 77 29.12 9.07 15.60
CA LEU A 77 28.47 8.70 14.34
C LEU A 77 27.29 7.74 14.56
N ARG A 78 27.39 6.85 15.56
CA ARG A 78 26.30 5.93 15.92
C ARG A 78 25.04 6.68 16.36
N THR A 79 25.17 7.70 17.22
CA THR A 79 24.04 8.51 17.69
C THR A 79 23.50 9.39 16.57
N TRP A 80 24.33 9.93 15.67
CA TRP A 80 23.85 10.64 14.47
C TRP A 80 22.98 9.75 13.57
N VAL A 81 23.34 8.47 13.43
CA VAL A 81 22.52 7.49 12.71
C VAL A 81 21.24 7.20 13.49
N ASN A 82 21.33 6.91 14.78
CA ASN A 82 20.22 6.46 15.62
C ASN A 82 19.18 7.54 15.91
N SER A 83 19.59 8.79 16.09
CA SER A 83 18.69 9.90 16.43
C SER A 83 18.48 10.85 15.26
N GLY A 84 19.41 10.96 14.31
CA GLY A 84 19.27 11.85 13.14
C GLY A 84 18.64 11.14 11.95
N LEU A 85 19.29 10.09 11.43
CA LEU A 85 18.78 9.39 10.25
C LEU A 85 17.49 8.62 10.55
N MET A 86 17.33 8.06 11.75
CA MET A 86 16.06 7.42 12.10
C MET A 86 14.90 8.43 12.20
N THR A 87 15.12 9.69 12.56
CA THR A 87 14.07 10.73 12.44
C THR A 87 13.59 10.83 11.00
N PHE A 88 14.49 10.76 10.02
CA PHE A 88 14.10 10.74 8.61
C PHE A 88 13.33 9.47 8.23
N PHE A 89 13.73 8.29 8.75
CA PHE A 89 12.95 7.07 8.56
C PHE A 89 11.53 7.20 9.11
N PHE A 90 11.38 7.72 10.33
CA PHE A 90 10.07 7.91 10.95
C PHE A 90 9.26 9.05 10.34
N LEU A 91 9.90 10.02 9.68
CA LEU A 91 9.20 10.95 8.79
C LEU A 91 8.51 10.22 7.65
N VAL A 92 9.21 9.32 6.95
CA VAL A 92 8.61 8.51 5.88
C VAL A 92 7.53 7.58 6.42
N ALA A 93 7.75 6.93 7.57
CA ALA A 93 6.73 6.12 8.22
C ALA A 93 5.49 6.95 8.61
N GLY A 94 5.67 8.19 9.08
CA GLY A 94 4.58 9.11 9.39
C GLY A 94 3.81 9.58 8.16
N LEU A 95 4.47 9.75 7.02
CA LEU A 95 3.80 10.03 5.73
C LEU A 95 2.90 8.86 5.32
N GLU A 96 3.40 7.63 5.42
CA GLU A 96 2.65 6.41 5.10
C GLU A 96 1.43 6.25 6.02
N LEU A 97 1.65 6.36 7.33
CA LEU A 97 0.58 6.32 8.33
C LEU A 97 -0.50 7.36 8.03
N ARG A 98 -0.08 8.58 7.67
CA ARG A 98 -1.02 9.66 7.35
C ARG A 98 -1.82 9.38 6.10
N ARG A 99 -1.18 8.81 5.07
CA ARG A 99 -1.83 8.39 3.84
C ARG A 99 -2.87 7.30 4.10
N GLU A 100 -2.53 6.30 4.91
CA GLU A 100 -3.46 5.22 5.28
C GLU A 100 -4.68 5.75 6.06
N PHE A 101 -4.51 6.77 6.89
CA PHE A 101 -5.64 7.45 7.57
C PHE A 101 -6.53 8.27 6.63
N ASP A 102 -5.93 9.03 5.70
CA ASP A 102 -6.67 9.95 4.85
C ASP A 102 -7.36 9.23 3.66
N ILE A 103 -6.68 8.29 3.00
CA ILE A 103 -7.15 7.62 1.77
C ILE A 103 -7.09 6.09 1.78
N GLY A 104 -6.47 5.47 2.79
CA GLY A 104 -6.27 4.02 2.85
C GLY A 104 -7.24 3.25 3.75
N GLU A 105 -6.84 2.06 4.19
CA GLU A 105 -7.71 1.11 4.90
C GLU A 105 -8.11 1.61 6.31
N LEU A 106 -7.33 2.52 6.91
CA LEU A 106 -7.58 3.07 8.25
C LEU A 106 -8.69 4.13 8.26
N ARG A 107 -9.18 4.59 7.10
CA ARG A 107 -10.27 5.58 7.02
C ARG A 107 -11.58 5.07 7.64
N GLU A 108 -11.88 3.77 7.50
CA GLU A 108 -13.14 3.19 8.00
C GLU A 108 -13.04 2.71 9.46
N ARG A 109 -13.46 3.58 10.40
CA ARG A 109 -13.40 3.33 11.86
C ARG A 109 -14.03 2.01 12.31
N ARG A 110 -15.07 1.53 11.62
CA ARG A 110 -15.77 0.29 11.99
C ARG A 110 -14.92 -0.96 11.76
N ARG A 111 -14.00 -0.94 10.80
CA ARG A 111 -13.15 -2.09 10.45
C ARG A 111 -11.71 -1.96 10.96
N LEU A 112 -11.32 -0.74 11.39
CA LEU A 112 -10.08 -0.42 12.12
C LEU A 112 -9.89 -1.25 13.41
N ALA A 113 -10.99 -1.60 14.08
CA ALA A 113 -10.96 -2.24 15.40
C ALA A 113 -10.18 -3.56 15.39
N LEU A 114 -10.31 -4.38 14.34
CA LEU A 114 -9.69 -5.70 14.32
C LEU A 114 -8.17 -5.63 14.06
N PRO A 115 -7.65 -4.91 13.03
CA PRO A 115 -6.21 -4.73 12.86
C PRO A 115 -5.55 -4.03 14.05
N MET A 116 -6.19 -3.01 14.64
CA MET A 116 -5.63 -2.35 15.84
C MET A 116 -5.55 -3.31 17.02
N LEU A 117 -6.63 -4.03 17.33
CA LEU A 117 -6.63 -4.98 18.45
C LEU A 117 -5.69 -6.16 18.19
N ALA A 118 -5.54 -6.60 16.94
CA ALA A 118 -4.55 -7.59 16.54
C ALA A 118 -3.12 -7.07 16.73
N GLY A 119 -2.83 -5.82 16.35
CA GLY A 119 -1.56 -5.13 16.63
C GLY A 119 -1.28 -5.06 18.13
N PHE A 120 -2.22 -4.53 18.93
CA PHE A 120 -2.09 -4.49 20.38
C PHE A 120 -1.87 -5.87 21.00
N GLY A 121 -2.61 -6.90 20.59
CA GLY A 121 -2.39 -8.27 21.04
C GLY A 121 -1.01 -8.80 20.64
N GLY A 122 -0.56 -8.45 19.44
CA GLY A 122 0.79 -8.67 18.94
C GLY A 122 1.88 -7.91 19.67
N MET A 123 1.56 -6.94 20.54
CA MET A 123 2.54 -6.23 21.36
C MET A 123 2.49 -6.68 22.82
N LEU A 124 1.29 -6.75 23.39
CA LEU A 124 1.09 -7.06 24.81
C LEU A 124 1.57 -8.45 25.19
N LEU A 125 1.36 -9.47 24.34
CA LEU A 125 1.77 -10.83 24.65
C LEU A 125 3.30 -11.00 24.62
N PRO A 126 4.05 -10.54 23.59
CA PRO A 126 5.52 -10.50 23.63
C PRO A 126 6.07 -9.80 24.87
N ILE A 127 5.51 -8.63 25.22
CA ILE A 127 5.93 -7.86 26.39
C ILE A 127 5.71 -8.67 27.67
N ALA A 128 4.54 -9.29 27.84
CA ALA A 128 4.23 -10.11 29.00
C ALA A 128 5.17 -11.31 29.12
N ILE A 129 5.51 -11.97 27.99
CA ILE A 129 6.46 -13.08 27.95
C ILE A 129 7.86 -12.62 28.38
N TYR A 130 8.34 -11.50 27.82
CA TYR A 130 9.66 -10.97 28.16
C TYR A 130 9.75 -10.57 29.63
N LEU A 131 8.74 -9.87 30.16
CA LEU A 131 8.66 -9.47 31.57
C LEU A 131 8.59 -10.67 32.51
N ALA A 132 7.87 -11.74 32.13
CA ALA A 132 7.80 -12.96 32.93
C ALA A 132 9.16 -13.67 33.00
N ILE A 133 9.91 -13.72 31.89
CA ILE A 133 11.24 -14.35 31.83
C ILE A 133 12.28 -13.49 32.57
N ASN A 134 12.17 -12.16 32.51
CA ASN A 134 13.08 -11.22 33.18
C ASN A 134 12.56 -10.76 34.55
N ALA A 135 11.60 -11.47 35.14
CA ALA A 135 11.00 -11.08 36.41
C ALA A 135 12.07 -11.00 37.52
N GLY A 136 12.09 -9.87 38.24
CA GLY A 136 13.07 -9.63 39.31
C GLY A 136 14.46 -9.22 38.84
N GLN A 137 14.68 -8.99 37.53
CA GLN A 137 15.96 -8.56 36.98
C GLN A 137 15.92 -7.10 36.53
N THR A 138 17.07 -6.42 36.56
CA THR A 138 17.22 -5.04 36.05
C THR A 138 17.02 -4.95 34.54
N THR A 139 17.24 -6.05 33.83
CA THR A 139 17.00 -6.20 32.39
C THR A 139 15.53 -6.19 32.00
N ALA A 140 14.60 -6.27 32.96
CA ALA A 140 13.16 -6.10 32.73
C ALA A 140 12.83 -4.74 32.09
N ALA A 141 13.67 -3.72 32.29
CA ALA A 141 13.55 -2.42 31.61
C ALA A 141 13.58 -2.52 30.08
N GLY A 142 14.17 -3.59 29.52
CA GLY A 142 14.26 -3.86 28.08
C GLY A 142 12.96 -4.31 27.39
N TRP A 143 11.82 -4.34 28.09
CA TRP A 143 10.55 -4.86 27.57
C TRP A 143 10.08 -4.20 26.27
N GLY A 144 10.48 -2.96 26.02
CA GLY A 144 10.13 -2.26 24.79
C GLY A 144 10.76 -2.89 23.54
N ALA A 145 11.89 -3.57 23.68
CA ALA A 145 12.64 -4.14 22.55
C ALA A 145 11.94 -5.35 21.89
N VAL A 146 10.88 -5.89 22.48
CA VAL A 146 10.15 -7.07 21.94
C VAL A 146 8.79 -6.75 21.33
N MET A 147 8.45 -5.47 21.17
CA MET A 147 7.11 -5.07 20.68
C MET A 147 7.05 -4.81 19.18
N ALA A 148 8.13 -4.33 18.59
CA ALA A 148 8.10 -3.70 17.27
C ALA A 148 8.35 -4.72 16.15
N THR A 149 7.82 -4.44 14.96
CA THR A 149 7.98 -5.25 13.75
C THR A 149 8.72 -4.42 12.69
N ASP A 150 9.81 -4.93 12.14
CA ASP A 150 10.49 -4.33 11.00
C ASP A 150 9.71 -4.59 9.71
N THR A 151 8.93 -3.60 9.28
CA THR A 151 8.09 -3.63 8.08
C THR A 151 8.85 -4.05 6.83
N ALA A 152 10.06 -3.52 6.61
CA ALA A 152 10.84 -3.75 5.40
C ALA A 152 11.31 -5.20 5.31
N LEU A 153 11.90 -5.73 6.39
CA LEU A 153 12.32 -7.14 6.42
C LEU A 153 11.13 -8.10 6.46
N ALA A 154 10.05 -7.75 7.14
CA ALA A 154 8.80 -8.51 7.17
C ALA A 154 8.20 -8.67 5.77
N LEU A 155 8.05 -7.57 5.02
CA LEU A 155 7.57 -7.59 3.64
C LEU A 155 8.54 -8.30 2.70
N GLY A 156 9.85 -8.11 2.90
CA GLY A 156 10.88 -8.86 2.18
C GLY A 156 10.76 -10.37 2.37
N ALA A 157 10.62 -10.82 3.61
CA ALA A 157 10.41 -12.23 3.95
C ALA A 157 9.09 -12.77 3.37
N LEU A 158 8.01 -11.99 3.45
CA LEU A 158 6.72 -12.35 2.87
C LEU A 158 6.79 -12.47 1.33
N ALA A 159 7.55 -11.63 0.66
CA ALA A 159 7.72 -11.71 -0.79
C ALA A 159 8.58 -12.92 -1.22
N VAL A 160 9.48 -13.41 -0.37
CA VAL A 160 10.32 -14.60 -0.64
C VAL A 160 9.59 -15.89 -0.28
N PHE A 161 8.95 -15.94 0.89
CA PHE A 161 8.37 -17.16 1.46
C PHE A 161 6.85 -17.25 1.36
N GLY A 162 6.19 -16.11 1.18
CA GLY A 162 4.74 -16.02 1.11
C GLY A 162 4.16 -16.51 -0.21
N PRO A 163 2.83 -16.72 -0.25
CA PRO A 163 2.15 -17.09 -1.47
C PRO A 163 2.25 -15.97 -2.51
N ARG A 164 2.53 -16.33 -3.78
CA ARG A 164 2.59 -15.41 -4.93
C ARG A 164 1.32 -14.57 -5.16
N PHE A 165 0.21 -14.97 -4.54
CA PHE A 165 -1.10 -14.33 -4.69
C PHE A 165 -1.65 -13.98 -3.30
N SER A 166 -1.43 -12.75 -2.84
CA SER A 166 -2.36 -12.06 -1.93
C SER A 166 -1.87 -10.65 -1.58
N ASP A 167 -2.25 -9.66 -2.39
CA ASP A 167 -2.14 -8.24 -2.01
C ASP A 167 -2.85 -7.97 -0.67
N ARG A 168 -3.90 -8.73 -0.37
CA ARG A 168 -4.60 -8.69 0.93
C ARG A 168 -3.71 -9.02 2.13
N LEU A 169 -2.70 -9.87 1.94
CA LEU A 169 -1.81 -10.29 3.02
C LEU A 169 -0.73 -9.25 3.29
N ARG A 170 -0.22 -8.63 2.21
CA ARG A 170 0.64 -7.44 2.29
C ARG A 170 -0.11 -6.28 2.96
N GLY A 171 -1.33 -5.97 2.51
CA GLY A 171 -2.17 -4.93 3.11
C GLY A 171 -2.42 -5.18 4.60
N PHE A 172 -2.82 -6.40 4.97
CA PHE A 172 -3.03 -6.74 6.39
C PHE A 172 -1.76 -6.62 7.24
N LEU A 173 -0.60 -7.06 6.73
CA LEU A 173 0.69 -6.90 7.41
C LEU A 173 1.07 -5.42 7.57
N LEU A 174 0.92 -4.61 6.52
CA LEU A 174 1.18 -3.16 6.55
C LEU A 174 0.33 -2.50 7.63
N THR A 175 -0.98 -2.76 7.66
CA THR A 175 -1.90 -2.19 8.65
C THR A 175 -1.52 -2.55 10.09
N VAL A 176 -1.15 -3.81 10.36
CA VAL A 176 -0.71 -4.24 11.69
C VAL A 176 0.63 -3.59 12.07
N ALA A 177 1.60 -3.58 11.15
CA ALA A 177 2.93 -3.08 11.42
C ALA A 177 2.97 -1.54 11.59
N VAL A 178 2.12 -0.82 10.85
CA VAL A 178 1.94 0.63 11.01
C VAL A 178 1.43 0.98 12.42
N VAL A 179 0.53 0.17 12.98
CA VAL A 179 0.08 0.33 14.38
C VAL A 179 1.22 0.02 15.36
N ASP A 180 1.95 -1.08 15.13
CA ASP A 180 3.10 -1.47 15.95
C ASP A 180 4.16 -0.35 16.01
N ASP A 181 4.51 0.23 14.86
CA ASP A 181 5.53 1.29 14.74
C ASP A 181 5.10 2.57 15.46
N LEU A 182 3.84 2.99 15.28
CA LEU A 182 3.29 4.17 15.97
C LEU A 182 3.35 4.00 17.50
N VAL A 183 2.91 2.85 17.99
CA VAL A 183 2.90 2.57 19.43
C VAL A 183 4.34 2.41 19.94
N ALA A 184 5.24 1.80 19.17
CA ALA A 184 6.65 1.66 19.53
C ALA A 184 7.35 3.01 19.71
N ILE A 185 7.12 3.97 18.80
CA ILE A 185 7.66 5.33 18.92
C ILE A 185 7.05 6.06 20.11
N ALA A 186 5.74 5.91 20.34
CA ALA A 186 5.09 6.52 21.49
C ALA A 186 5.65 5.96 22.82
N VAL A 187 5.91 4.65 22.87
CA VAL A 187 6.58 4.02 24.02
C VAL A 187 8.00 4.53 24.16
N LEU A 188 8.77 4.62 23.08
CA LEU A 188 10.14 5.15 23.12
C LEU A 188 10.16 6.56 23.74
N ALA A 189 9.20 7.41 23.35
CA ALA A 189 9.08 8.77 23.85
C ALA A 189 8.70 8.87 25.33
N ILE A 190 7.85 7.97 25.83
CA ILE A 190 7.25 8.06 27.17
C ILE A 190 8.00 7.20 28.19
N ALA A 191 8.45 6.01 27.80
CA ALA A 191 9.02 5.01 28.71
C ALA A 191 10.55 5.05 28.78
N TYR A 192 11.23 5.62 27.78
CA TYR A 192 12.69 5.68 27.72
C TYR A 192 13.29 7.11 27.63
N PRO A 193 12.79 8.13 28.36
CA PRO A 193 13.47 9.41 28.42
C PRO A 193 14.71 9.35 29.32
N GLU A 194 15.84 9.92 28.89
CA GLU A 194 17.06 9.95 29.71
C GLU A 194 16.97 11.04 30.80
N HIS A 195 16.58 12.28 30.45
CA HIS A 195 16.39 13.40 31.38
C HIS A 195 15.33 14.40 30.87
N PRO A 196 14.05 14.26 31.24
CA PRO A 196 12.98 15.09 30.70
C PRO A 196 13.10 16.55 31.14
N SER A 197 13.31 17.46 30.18
CA SER A 197 13.30 18.91 30.42
C SER A 197 11.94 19.52 30.00
N PRO A 198 11.09 19.96 30.95
CA PRO A 198 9.77 20.51 30.63
C PRO A 198 9.84 21.77 29.76
N THR A 199 10.89 22.58 29.93
CA THR A 199 11.09 23.80 29.14
C THR A 199 11.38 23.46 27.69
N ALA A 200 12.26 22.50 27.43
CA ALA A 200 12.56 22.03 26.08
C ALA A 200 11.34 21.39 25.41
N LEU A 201 10.53 20.62 26.16
CA LEU A 201 9.25 20.09 25.67
C LEU A 201 8.24 21.19 25.31
N LEU A 202 8.13 22.25 26.13
CA LEU A 202 7.27 23.38 25.83
C LEU A 202 7.73 24.15 24.59
N VAL A 203 9.04 24.31 24.40
CA VAL A 203 9.62 24.89 23.18
C VAL A 203 9.28 24.03 21.96
N ALA A 204 9.48 22.71 22.04
CA ALA A 204 9.12 21.78 20.97
C ALA A 204 7.62 21.86 20.63
N ALA A 205 6.75 21.88 21.64
CA ALA A 205 5.30 22.05 21.46
C ALA A 205 4.95 23.40 20.80
N GLY A 206 5.64 24.48 21.19
CA GLY A 206 5.51 25.80 20.55
C GLY A 206 5.91 25.78 19.08
N ILE A 207 7.00 25.09 18.74
CA ILE A 207 7.45 24.92 17.34
C ILE A 207 6.42 24.13 16.52
N PHE A 208 5.88 23.04 17.07
CA PHE A 208 4.79 22.31 16.40
C PHE A 208 3.53 23.18 16.24
N GLY A 209 3.21 24.02 17.23
CA GLY A 209 2.18 25.06 17.09
C GLY A 209 2.46 26.01 15.93
N GLY A 210 3.72 26.44 15.78
CA GLY A 210 4.20 27.23 14.63
C GLY A 210 4.04 26.50 13.30
N VAL A 211 4.34 25.21 13.23
CA VAL A 211 4.11 24.37 12.04
C VAL A 211 2.62 24.37 11.65
N LEU A 212 1.72 24.22 12.63
CA LEU A 212 0.28 24.27 12.42
C LEU A 212 -0.19 25.65 11.94
N LEU A 213 0.38 26.74 12.46
CA LEU A 213 0.07 28.11 12.02
C LEU A 213 0.52 28.37 10.58
N VAL A 214 1.78 28.06 10.25
CA VAL A 214 2.33 28.20 8.89
C VAL A 214 1.48 27.42 7.88
N ARG A 215 1.06 26.21 8.28
CA ARG A 215 0.14 25.39 7.51
C ARG A 215 -1.25 26.01 7.38
N GLY A 216 -1.82 26.54 8.47
CA GLY A 216 -3.11 27.25 8.46
C GLY A 216 -3.11 28.48 7.55
N CYS A 217 -1.97 29.15 7.41
CA CYS A 217 -1.77 30.25 6.47
C CYS A 217 -1.61 29.81 4.99
N GLY A 218 -1.67 28.50 4.69
CA GLY A 218 -1.60 27.99 3.32
C GLY A 218 -0.21 27.99 2.70
N VAL A 219 0.86 28.13 3.49
CA VAL A 219 2.24 28.09 3.00
C VAL A 219 2.59 26.67 2.56
N ARG A 220 2.97 26.49 1.29
CA ARG A 220 3.34 25.17 0.72
C ARG A 220 4.85 25.00 0.50
N PHE A 221 5.65 25.89 1.07
CA PHE A 221 7.11 25.92 0.84
C PHE A 221 7.84 24.94 1.77
N GLY A 222 8.23 23.79 1.22
CA GLY A 222 8.88 22.69 1.95
C GLY A 222 10.05 23.09 2.85
N PRO A 223 10.98 23.98 2.42
CA PRO A 223 12.11 24.37 3.27
C PRO A 223 11.72 25.04 4.60
N VAL A 224 10.57 25.73 4.69
CA VAL A 224 10.08 26.28 5.97
C VAL A 224 9.77 25.15 6.95
N TYR A 225 9.10 24.10 6.48
CA TYR A 225 8.81 22.91 7.29
C TYR A 225 10.07 22.15 7.68
N ALA A 226 11.06 22.06 6.78
CA ALA A 226 12.35 21.45 7.10
C ALA A 226 13.08 22.22 8.21
N LEU A 227 13.12 23.56 8.14
CA LEU A 227 13.75 24.39 9.17
C LEU A 227 13.03 24.28 10.52
N LEU A 228 11.70 24.30 10.53
CA LEU A 228 10.91 24.07 11.75
C LEU A 228 11.09 22.65 12.29
N GLY A 229 11.21 21.66 11.41
CA GLY A 229 11.49 20.27 11.80
C GLY A 229 12.87 20.12 12.45
N VAL A 230 13.91 20.76 11.92
CA VAL A 230 15.25 20.78 12.53
C VAL A 230 15.22 21.50 13.88
N ALA A 231 14.52 22.63 13.98
CA ALA A 231 14.37 23.35 15.25
C ALA A 231 13.64 22.49 16.30
N ALA A 232 12.57 21.78 15.91
CA ALA A 232 11.86 20.85 16.77
C ALA A 232 12.75 19.67 17.18
N TRP A 233 13.54 19.13 16.25
CA TRP A 233 14.49 18.04 16.51
C TRP A 233 15.53 18.44 17.57
N LEU A 234 16.11 19.64 17.45
CA LEU A 234 17.03 20.18 18.45
C LEU A 234 16.33 20.36 19.80
N ALA A 235 15.14 20.96 19.83
CA ALA A 235 14.40 21.15 21.07
C ALA A 235 14.02 19.81 21.74
N VAL A 236 13.67 18.78 20.96
CA VAL A 236 13.37 17.46 21.49
C VAL A 236 14.63 16.73 21.96
N SER A 237 15.77 16.88 21.26
CA SER A 237 17.05 16.31 21.71
C SER A 237 17.49 16.84 23.07
N GLU A 238 17.29 18.13 23.33
CA GLU A 238 17.54 18.77 24.63
C GLU A 238 16.49 18.42 25.69
N SER A 239 15.34 17.86 25.26
CA SER A 239 14.26 17.48 26.15
C SER A 239 14.46 16.12 26.80
N GLY A 240 15.47 15.34 26.39
CA GLY A 240 15.70 13.97 26.85
C GLY A 240 14.73 12.92 26.28
N VAL A 241 13.80 13.33 25.42
CA VAL A 241 12.97 12.45 24.58
C VAL A 241 13.71 12.17 23.27
N ASP A 242 13.57 10.96 22.73
CA ASP A 242 14.21 10.60 21.47
C ASP A 242 13.72 11.51 20.31
N PRO A 243 14.63 12.20 19.59
CA PRO A 243 14.30 13.06 18.46
C PRO A 243 13.59 12.37 17.28
N VAL A 244 13.57 11.03 17.22
CA VAL A 244 12.81 10.29 16.20
C VAL A 244 11.33 10.63 16.15
N VAL A 245 10.75 11.00 17.29
CA VAL A 245 9.33 11.41 17.41
C VAL A 245 9.01 12.60 16.51
N VAL A 246 9.98 13.51 16.31
CA VAL A 246 9.81 14.69 15.45
C VAL A 246 9.51 14.28 14.01
N GLY A 247 10.19 13.24 13.51
CA GLY A 247 9.99 12.70 12.18
C GLY A 247 8.55 12.24 12.01
N LEU A 248 8.10 11.35 12.91
CA LEU A 248 6.74 10.82 12.90
C LEU A 248 5.68 11.93 12.91
N VAL A 249 5.80 12.90 13.83
CA VAL A 249 4.85 14.00 13.96
C VAL A 249 4.82 14.85 12.68
N MET A 250 5.99 15.19 12.12
CA MET A 250 6.06 15.96 10.87
C MET A 250 5.43 15.20 9.68
N GLY A 251 5.60 13.88 9.61
CA GLY A 251 4.95 13.03 8.62
C GLY A 251 3.43 13.03 8.78
N LEU A 252 2.94 12.86 10.00
CA LEU A 252 1.52 12.88 10.36
C LEU A 252 0.80 14.21 10.06
N LEU A 253 1.54 15.32 10.08
CA LEU A 253 1.04 16.65 9.74
C LEU A 253 0.91 16.89 8.23
N THR A 254 1.40 15.98 7.38
CA THR A 254 1.42 16.12 5.91
C THR A 254 0.29 15.33 5.25
N TYR A 255 -0.75 16.03 4.80
CA TYR A 255 -2.03 15.44 4.34
C TYR A 255 -1.90 14.74 3.00
N ALA A 256 -2.60 13.62 2.86
CA ALA A 256 -2.80 12.92 1.60
C ALA A 256 -4.23 13.15 1.09
N TYR A 257 -4.37 13.29 -0.21
CA TYR A 257 -5.66 13.37 -0.89
C TYR A 257 -5.51 12.86 -2.32
N ALA A 258 -6.59 12.31 -2.88
CA ALA A 258 -6.63 11.95 -4.30
C ALA A 258 -6.75 13.22 -5.16
N PRO A 259 -6.03 13.32 -6.29
CA PRO A 259 -6.12 14.47 -7.18
C PRO A 259 -7.56 14.70 -7.65
N GLY A 260 -8.10 15.90 -7.48
CA GLY A 260 -9.45 16.23 -7.94
C GLY A 260 -9.51 16.40 -9.46
N ARG A 261 -10.68 16.15 -10.07
CA ARG A 261 -10.88 16.29 -11.54
C ARG A 261 -10.44 17.65 -12.08
N GLY A 262 -10.82 18.75 -11.42
CA GLY A 262 -10.42 20.10 -11.84
C GLY A 262 -8.92 20.39 -11.73
N GLU A 263 -8.17 19.66 -10.89
CA GLU A 263 -6.70 19.75 -10.85
C GLU A 263 -6.08 18.96 -12.01
N LEU A 264 -6.64 17.79 -12.32
CA LEU A 264 -6.23 16.97 -13.46
C LEU A 264 -6.53 17.66 -14.79
N GLN A 265 -7.69 18.31 -14.92
CA GLN A 265 -8.07 19.12 -16.08
C GLN A 265 -7.07 20.27 -16.29
N ARG A 266 -6.76 21.03 -15.24
CA ARG A 266 -5.72 22.08 -15.30
C ARG A 266 -4.35 21.56 -15.72
N ALA A 267 -3.95 20.39 -15.23
CA ALA A 267 -2.70 19.75 -15.63
C ALA A 267 -2.74 19.29 -17.11
N SER A 268 -3.87 18.77 -17.58
CA SER A 268 -4.11 18.38 -18.97
C SER A 268 -4.04 19.59 -19.91
N ASP A 269 -4.69 20.70 -19.55
CA ASP A 269 -4.65 21.95 -20.31
C ASP A 269 -3.21 22.48 -20.45
N GLN A 270 -2.42 22.44 -19.38
CA GLN A 270 -1.02 22.87 -19.42
C GLN A 270 -0.16 21.96 -20.30
N PHE A 271 -0.43 20.65 -20.28
CA PHE A 271 0.23 19.71 -21.19
C PHE A 271 -0.19 19.94 -22.64
N ARG A 272 -1.49 20.22 -22.89
CA ARG A 272 -2.00 20.59 -24.23
C ARG A 272 -1.28 21.82 -24.76
N LEU A 273 -1.15 22.88 -23.95
CA LEU A 273 -0.41 24.10 -24.32
C LEU A 273 1.05 23.80 -24.64
N PHE A 274 1.73 22.96 -23.84
CA PHE A 274 3.11 22.54 -24.15
C PHE A 274 3.20 21.74 -25.45
N ARG A 275 2.24 20.86 -25.73
CA ARG A 275 2.19 20.08 -26.97
C ARG A 275 2.01 20.98 -28.19
N GLU A 276 1.15 21.99 -28.08
CA GLU A 276 0.92 22.98 -29.14
C GLU A 276 2.12 23.93 -29.31
N GLN A 277 2.80 24.26 -28.21
CA GLN A 277 3.97 25.14 -28.19
C GLN A 277 5.07 24.57 -27.27
N PRO A 278 6.01 23.78 -27.80
CA PRO A 278 7.00 23.04 -26.99
C PRO A 278 8.14 23.94 -26.49
N THR A 279 7.82 24.91 -25.63
CA THR A 279 8.78 25.82 -25.00
C THR A 279 9.25 25.29 -23.64
N PRO A 280 10.49 25.60 -23.20
CA PRO A 280 10.97 25.24 -21.86
C PRO A 280 10.09 25.78 -20.71
N GLN A 281 9.46 26.93 -20.92
CA GLN A 281 8.53 27.56 -19.97
C GLN A 281 7.27 26.70 -19.81
N LEU A 282 6.63 26.32 -20.93
CA LEU A 282 5.43 25.47 -20.90
C LEU A 282 5.74 24.04 -20.42
N ALA A 283 6.93 23.51 -20.73
CA ALA A 283 7.39 22.24 -20.15
C ALA A 283 7.48 22.31 -18.62
N ARG A 284 8.03 23.40 -18.07
CA ARG A 284 8.09 23.62 -16.61
C ARG A 284 6.69 23.82 -16.01
N MET A 285 5.80 24.54 -16.69
CA MET A 285 4.42 24.73 -16.25
C MET A 285 3.64 23.42 -16.23
N ALA A 286 3.68 22.63 -17.30
CA ALA A 286 3.06 21.31 -17.36
C ALA A 286 3.61 20.38 -16.27
N ARG A 287 4.93 20.35 -16.09
CA ARG A 287 5.57 19.58 -15.01
C ARG A 287 5.11 20.05 -13.63
N ALA A 288 5.07 21.36 -13.40
CA ALA A 288 4.59 21.96 -12.15
C ALA A 288 3.12 21.61 -11.89
N GLY A 289 2.27 21.71 -12.92
CA GLY A 289 0.86 21.32 -12.91
C GLY A 289 0.64 19.89 -12.46
N LEU A 290 1.28 18.94 -13.15
CA LEU A 290 1.22 17.53 -12.78
C LEU A 290 1.69 17.31 -11.33
N THR A 291 2.82 17.89 -10.93
CA THR A 291 3.28 17.75 -9.54
C THR A 291 2.37 18.43 -8.52
N SER A 292 1.63 19.48 -8.90
CA SER A 292 0.73 20.20 -7.99
C SER A 292 -0.61 19.51 -7.80
N ALA A 293 -1.03 18.67 -8.75
CA ALA A 293 -2.21 17.83 -8.64
C ALA A 293 -2.02 16.67 -7.64
N LEU A 294 -0.77 16.26 -7.40
CA LEU A 294 -0.45 15.27 -6.39
C LEU A 294 -0.38 15.91 -5.00
N SER A 295 -0.89 15.19 -4.00
CA SER A 295 -0.82 15.65 -2.61
C SER A 295 0.62 15.84 -2.14
N PRO A 296 0.89 16.78 -1.20
CA PRO A 296 2.23 16.96 -0.62
C PRO A 296 2.80 15.66 -0.04
N ASN A 297 1.94 14.85 0.58
CA ASN A 297 2.32 13.56 1.13
C ASN A 297 2.90 12.63 0.05
N GLU A 298 2.16 12.41 -1.04
CA GLU A 298 2.60 11.49 -2.10
C GLU A 298 3.89 11.93 -2.79
N ARG A 299 4.06 13.25 -2.96
CA ARG A 299 5.29 13.82 -3.51
C ARG A 299 6.49 13.54 -2.62
N LEU A 300 6.35 13.77 -1.31
CA LEU A 300 7.42 13.52 -0.35
C LEU A 300 7.68 12.03 -0.17
N GLN A 301 6.64 11.20 -0.20
CA GLN A 301 6.79 9.75 -0.13
C GLN A 301 7.59 9.22 -1.32
N THR A 302 7.22 9.61 -2.55
CA THR A 302 7.96 9.23 -3.76
C THR A 302 9.42 9.70 -3.72
N LEU A 303 9.66 10.89 -3.15
CA LEU A 303 11.00 11.46 -3.03
C LEU A 303 11.85 10.75 -1.98
N TYR A 304 11.29 10.45 -0.80
CA TYR A 304 12.06 10.04 0.38
C TYR A 304 12.06 8.53 0.66
N HIS A 305 11.05 7.78 0.20
CA HIS A 305 10.97 6.34 0.41
C HIS A 305 12.23 5.59 -0.05
N PRO A 306 12.85 5.88 -1.22
CA PRO A 306 14.09 5.23 -1.62
C PRO A 306 15.26 5.53 -0.67
N TRP A 307 15.38 6.76 -0.19
CA TRP A 307 16.45 7.14 0.74
C TRP A 307 16.30 6.45 2.09
N ALA A 308 15.08 6.36 2.60
CA ALA A 308 14.80 5.63 3.83
C ALA A 308 15.18 4.15 3.68
N SER A 309 14.72 3.51 2.60
CA SER A 309 14.87 2.06 2.38
C SER A 309 16.30 1.62 2.01
N TYR A 310 17.03 2.41 1.22
CA TYR A 310 18.32 2.01 0.64
C TYR A 310 19.54 2.65 1.29
N VAL A 311 19.36 3.71 2.08
CA VAL A 311 20.47 4.43 2.73
C VAL A 311 20.30 4.40 4.24
N VAL A 312 19.19 4.93 4.75
CA VAL A 312 18.99 5.12 6.19
C VAL A 312 18.95 3.79 6.93
N VAL A 313 18.01 2.90 6.56
CA VAL A 313 17.85 1.62 7.27
C VAL A 313 19.08 0.72 7.13
N PRO A 314 19.71 0.56 5.95
CA PRO A 314 20.96 -0.19 5.84
C PRO A 314 22.12 0.40 6.65
N LEU A 315 22.26 1.73 6.70
CA LEU A 315 23.31 2.37 7.49
C LEU A 315 23.06 2.20 8.99
N PHE A 316 21.79 2.28 9.42
CA PHE A 316 21.38 1.93 10.77
C PHE A 316 21.71 0.49 11.13
N ALA A 317 21.41 -0.46 10.23
CA ALA A 317 21.76 -1.86 10.41
C ALA A 317 23.28 -2.05 10.52
N LEU A 318 24.05 -1.37 9.67
CA LEU A 318 25.52 -1.42 9.70
C LEU A 318 26.09 -0.89 11.03
N ALA A 319 25.51 0.18 11.55
CA ALA A 319 25.92 0.80 12.80
C ALA A 319 25.53 -0.04 14.03
N ASN A 320 24.39 -0.73 14.05
CA ASN A 320 23.85 -1.32 15.28
C ASN A 320 23.87 -2.85 15.35
N ALA A 321 23.94 -3.55 14.22
CA ALA A 321 23.91 -5.01 14.18
C ALA A 321 25.28 -5.66 14.48
N GLY A 322 26.37 -4.89 14.44
CA GLY A 322 27.70 -5.39 14.75
C GLY A 322 27.82 -5.78 16.23
N ILE A 323 28.02 -7.07 16.47
CA ILE A 323 28.30 -7.64 17.79
C ILE A 323 29.53 -8.54 17.70
N VAL A 324 30.34 -8.56 18.75
CA VAL A 324 31.50 -9.46 18.85
C VAL A 324 31.01 -10.84 19.25
N LEU A 325 31.11 -11.81 18.33
CA LEU A 325 30.72 -13.19 18.53
C LEU A 325 31.91 -13.99 19.05
N ASP A 326 32.06 -14.01 20.38
CA ASP A 326 32.99 -14.90 21.05
C ASP A 326 32.27 -16.10 21.69
N GLY A 327 33.05 -17.13 22.07
CA GLY A 327 32.51 -18.32 22.73
C GLY A 327 31.83 -17.99 24.07
N GLU A 328 32.25 -16.90 24.73
CA GLU A 328 31.69 -16.44 26.00
C GLU A 328 30.30 -15.84 25.83
N LEU A 329 30.11 -14.92 24.87
CA LEU A 329 28.82 -14.33 24.54
C LEU A 329 27.84 -15.43 24.11
N LEU A 330 28.26 -16.36 23.25
CA LEU A 330 27.41 -17.47 22.83
C LEU A 330 26.98 -18.34 24.01
N ALA A 331 27.90 -18.68 24.91
CA ALA A 331 27.59 -19.47 26.11
C ALA A 331 26.62 -18.71 27.05
N ARG A 332 26.87 -17.41 27.30
CA ARG A 332 26.00 -16.57 28.13
C ARG A 332 24.60 -16.42 27.52
N ALA A 333 24.53 -16.15 26.22
CA ALA A 333 23.29 -15.88 25.51
C ALA A 333 22.31 -17.06 25.54
N VAL A 334 22.80 -18.31 25.51
CA VAL A 334 21.94 -19.51 25.59
C VAL A 334 21.19 -19.57 26.93
N THR A 335 21.80 -19.07 28.01
CA THR A 335 21.18 -19.04 29.35
C THR A 335 20.63 -17.67 29.73
N SER A 336 20.88 -16.64 28.93
CA SER A 336 20.51 -15.26 29.23
C SER A 336 18.98 -15.10 29.18
N PRO A 337 18.37 -14.61 30.28
CA PRO A 337 16.95 -14.27 30.32
C PRO A 337 16.57 -13.21 29.28
N VAL A 338 17.50 -12.32 28.92
CA VAL A 338 17.29 -11.30 27.88
C VAL A 338 17.21 -11.96 26.51
N THR A 339 18.20 -12.77 26.16
CA THR A 339 18.26 -13.45 24.85
C THR A 339 17.05 -14.38 24.67
N LEU A 340 16.79 -15.25 25.65
CA LEU A 340 15.66 -16.18 25.63
C LEU A 340 14.32 -15.43 25.63
N GLY A 341 14.22 -14.36 26.43
CA GLY A 341 13.05 -13.49 26.48
C GLY A 341 12.73 -12.90 25.11
N VAL A 342 13.72 -12.32 24.44
CA VAL A 342 13.57 -11.75 23.09
C VAL A 342 13.17 -12.82 22.07
N VAL A 343 13.87 -13.96 22.04
CA VAL A 343 13.61 -15.03 21.07
C VAL A 343 12.20 -15.60 21.25
N VAL A 344 11.79 -15.92 22.47
CA VAL A 344 10.45 -16.48 22.71
C VAL A 344 9.35 -15.44 22.45
N ALA A 345 9.57 -14.17 22.83
CA ALA A 345 8.63 -13.10 22.59
C ALA A 345 8.35 -12.88 21.09
N TYR A 346 9.40 -12.90 20.25
CA TYR A 346 9.25 -12.72 18.80
C TYR A 346 8.81 -13.98 18.04
N VAL A 347 9.40 -15.14 18.34
CA VAL A 347 9.13 -16.38 17.60
C VAL A 347 7.79 -17.01 18.01
N VAL A 348 7.35 -16.82 19.26
CA VAL A 348 6.11 -17.40 19.79
C VAL A 348 5.11 -16.31 20.18
N GLY A 349 5.53 -15.30 20.93
CA GLY A 349 4.65 -14.26 21.46
C GLY A 349 3.92 -13.47 20.37
N LYS A 350 4.62 -12.97 19.36
CA LYS A 350 4.04 -12.19 18.25
C LYS A 350 2.97 -13.00 17.48
N PRO A 351 3.28 -14.21 16.97
CA PRO A 351 2.30 -15.04 16.28
C PRO A 351 1.07 -15.35 17.13
N VAL A 352 1.30 -15.81 18.36
CA VAL A 352 0.20 -16.17 19.27
C VAL A 352 -0.61 -14.94 19.62
N GLY A 353 0.01 -13.80 19.88
CA GLY A 353 -0.65 -12.54 20.24
C GLY A 353 -1.58 -12.05 19.12
N ILE A 354 -1.09 -12.00 17.88
CA ILE A 354 -1.87 -11.56 16.72
C ILE A 354 -3.03 -12.53 16.43
N VAL A 355 -2.78 -13.85 16.45
CA VAL A 355 -3.81 -14.85 16.17
C VAL A 355 -4.87 -14.88 17.26
N THR A 356 -4.47 -14.86 18.53
CA THR A 356 -5.40 -14.93 19.67
C THR A 356 -6.23 -13.67 19.77
N ALA A 357 -5.65 -12.49 19.58
CA ALA A 357 -6.40 -11.24 19.57
C ALA A 357 -7.39 -11.18 18.40
N SER A 358 -6.95 -11.56 17.19
CA SER A 358 -7.84 -11.67 16.02
C SER A 358 -8.99 -12.66 16.27
N TRP A 359 -8.71 -13.80 16.90
CA TRP A 359 -9.70 -14.81 17.27
C TRP A 359 -10.68 -14.32 18.33
N LEU A 360 -10.18 -13.67 19.38
CA LEU A 360 -10.98 -13.14 20.47
C LEU A 360 -11.94 -12.05 19.96
N VAL A 361 -11.47 -11.14 19.10
CA VAL A 361 -12.30 -10.11 18.47
C VAL A 361 -13.37 -10.75 17.58
N ALA A 362 -13.01 -11.73 16.77
CA ALA A 362 -13.98 -12.45 15.94
C ALA A 362 -15.02 -13.18 16.80
N ARG A 363 -14.62 -13.78 17.92
CA ARG A 363 -15.53 -14.51 18.82
C ARG A 363 -16.46 -13.58 19.58
N LEU A 364 -15.93 -12.53 20.19
CA LEU A 364 -16.68 -11.56 21.01
C LEU A 364 -17.62 -10.70 20.18
N SER A 365 -17.25 -10.40 18.93
CA SER A 365 -18.11 -9.63 18.02
C SER A 365 -19.27 -10.44 17.43
N GLY A 366 -19.48 -11.69 17.88
CA GLY A 366 -20.44 -12.59 17.25
C GLY A 366 -20.12 -12.79 15.77
N ASN A 367 -18.82 -12.78 15.44
CA ASN A 367 -18.30 -13.01 14.10
C ASN A 367 -18.61 -11.88 13.08
N ARG A 368 -18.96 -10.69 13.56
CA ARG A 368 -19.15 -9.48 12.73
C ARG A 368 -17.83 -8.89 12.24
N PHE A 369 -16.78 -8.95 13.06
CA PHE A 369 -15.44 -8.48 12.70
C PHE A 369 -14.51 -9.68 12.52
N ARG A 370 -14.22 -10.02 11.27
CA ARG A 370 -13.30 -11.10 10.89
C ARG A 370 -12.09 -10.51 10.17
N PRO A 371 -10.90 -11.12 10.29
CA PRO A 371 -9.77 -10.73 9.47
C PRO A 371 -10.12 -10.75 7.97
N PRO A 372 -9.56 -9.83 7.16
CA PRO A 372 -9.78 -9.78 5.71
C PRO A 372 -9.12 -10.95 4.95
N VAL A 373 -8.37 -11.79 5.67
CA VAL A 373 -7.62 -12.93 5.18
C VAL A 373 -7.98 -14.19 5.99
N GLY A 374 -7.64 -15.36 5.47
CA GLY A 374 -7.90 -16.63 6.15
C GLY A 374 -7.02 -16.83 7.40
N TRP A 375 -7.43 -17.70 8.32
CA TRP A 375 -6.73 -17.91 9.60
C TRP A 375 -5.27 -18.33 9.46
N VAL A 376 -4.92 -19.10 8.41
CA VAL A 376 -3.52 -19.47 8.19
C VAL A 376 -2.72 -18.29 7.64
N ALA A 377 -3.36 -17.41 6.87
CA ALA A 377 -2.78 -16.14 6.48
C ALA A 377 -2.56 -15.22 7.70
N VAL A 378 -3.52 -15.15 8.64
CA VAL A 378 -3.33 -14.43 9.92
C VAL A 378 -2.14 -15.00 10.70
N ALA A 379 -2.04 -16.33 10.81
CA ALA A 379 -0.90 -16.97 11.45
C ALA A 379 0.42 -16.68 10.71
N GLY A 380 0.42 -16.73 9.37
CA GLY A 380 1.56 -16.37 8.53
C GLY A 380 2.02 -14.93 8.77
N VAL A 381 1.09 -13.97 8.76
CA VAL A 381 1.37 -12.57 9.11
C VAL A 381 1.89 -12.46 10.53
N GLY A 382 1.29 -13.15 11.50
CA GLY A 382 1.77 -13.18 12.88
C GLY A 382 3.22 -13.66 13.02
N THR A 383 3.63 -14.65 12.23
CA THR A 383 5.03 -15.13 12.20
C THR A 383 5.99 -14.16 11.52
N VAL A 384 5.56 -13.55 10.43
CA VAL A 384 6.35 -12.53 9.72
C VAL A 384 6.54 -11.29 10.60
N SER A 385 5.51 -10.91 11.36
CA SER A 385 5.57 -9.83 12.35
C SER A 385 6.52 -10.13 13.53
N GLY A 386 7.04 -11.36 13.64
CA GLY A 386 8.10 -11.70 14.57
C GLY A 386 9.47 -11.13 14.21
N ILE A 387 9.62 -10.50 13.05
CA ILE A 387 10.88 -9.90 12.60
C ILE A 387 10.97 -8.47 13.15
N GLY A 388 11.61 -8.24 14.30
CA GLY A 388 11.64 -6.92 14.95
C GLY A 388 12.85 -6.01 14.63
N PHE A 389 13.88 -6.57 14.02
CA PHE A 389 15.20 -5.99 13.71
C PHE A 389 15.42 -4.48 14.01
N THR A 390 15.03 -3.55 13.12
CA THR A 390 15.42 -2.12 13.23
C THR A 390 14.92 -1.43 14.50
N VAL A 391 13.59 -1.34 14.68
CA VAL A 391 12.99 -0.64 15.81
C VAL A 391 13.28 -1.38 17.12
N ALA A 392 13.37 -2.73 17.09
CA ALA A 392 13.80 -3.52 18.24
C ALA A 392 15.23 -3.16 18.69
N LEU A 393 16.17 -3.04 17.74
CA LEU A 393 17.54 -2.63 18.02
C LEU A 393 17.60 -1.20 18.56
N LEU A 394 16.81 -0.28 17.98
CA LEU A 394 16.74 1.11 18.44
C LEU A 394 16.27 1.18 19.91
N ILE A 395 15.18 0.48 20.26
CA ILE A 395 14.68 0.47 21.63
C ILE A 395 15.67 -0.24 22.56
N ALA A 396 16.30 -1.35 22.12
CA ALA A 396 17.32 -2.04 22.91
C ALA A 396 18.50 -1.13 23.26
N THR A 397 18.98 -0.30 22.31
CA THR A 397 20.09 0.64 22.57
C THR A 397 19.75 1.73 23.57
N HIS A 398 18.48 2.07 23.75
CA HIS A 398 18.02 3.01 24.78
C HIS A 398 17.79 2.32 26.13
N ALA A 399 17.25 1.10 26.09
CA ALA A 399 16.79 0.41 27.30
C ALA A 399 17.90 -0.37 28.03
N LEU A 400 18.93 -0.84 27.31
CA LEU A 400 19.94 -1.77 27.82
C LEU A 400 21.36 -1.26 27.52
N LYS A 401 22.31 -1.59 28.40
CA LYS A 401 23.72 -1.19 28.29
C LYS A 401 24.65 -2.37 28.60
N GLY A 402 25.87 -2.34 28.07
CA GLY A 402 26.89 -3.36 28.33
C GLY A 402 26.50 -4.76 27.84
N PRO A 403 26.86 -5.84 28.56
CA PRO A 403 26.62 -7.22 28.12
C PRO A 403 25.15 -7.55 27.83
N ALA A 404 24.22 -6.94 28.57
CA ALA A 404 22.78 -7.14 28.35
C ALA A 404 22.32 -6.61 26.99
N LEU A 405 22.95 -5.55 26.47
CA LEU A 405 22.66 -5.02 25.14
C LEU A 405 23.14 -5.99 24.05
N ASP A 406 24.34 -6.57 24.20
CA ASP A 406 24.87 -7.52 23.22
C ASP A 406 24.05 -8.82 23.21
N GLU A 407 23.61 -9.29 24.38
CA GLU A 407 22.67 -10.41 24.51
C GLU A 407 21.32 -10.10 23.84
N ALA A 408 20.76 -8.90 24.03
CA ALA A 408 19.54 -8.47 23.36
C ALA A 408 19.70 -8.41 21.84
N LYS A 409 20.79 -7.81 21.34
CA LYS A 409 21.11 -7.73 19.91
C LYS A 409 21.19 -9.13 19.28
N LEU A 410 21.91 -10.06 19.94
CA LEU A 410 21.99 -11.44 19.50
C LEU A 410 20.62 -12.12 19.50
N GLY A 411 19.82 -11.91 20.56
CA GLY A 411 18.44 -12.38 20.65
C GLY A 411 17.57 -11.89 19.50
N ILE A 412 17.66 -10.60 19.12
CA ILE A 412 16.91 -10.01 18.01
C ILE A 412 17.34 -10.62 16.66
N LEU A 413 18.64 -10.85 16.45
CA LEU A 413 19.16 -11.50 15.24
C LEU A 413 18.68 -12.95 15.12
N VAL A 414 18.78 -13.73 16.21
CA VAL A 414 18.30 -15.11 16.27
C VAL A 414 16.78 -15.17 16.08
N ALA A 415 16.04 -14.26 16.71
CA ALA A 415 14.59 -14.14 16.54
C ALA A 415 14.20 -13.83 15.11
N THR A 416 14.90 -12.92 14.43
CA THR A 416 14.65 -12.55 13.03
C THR A 416 14.81 -13.76 12.10
N PHE A 417 15.88 -14.55 12.29
CA PHE A 417 16.08 -15.80 11.55
C PHE A 417 15.02 -16.85 11.91
N GLY A 418 14.73 -17.03 13.19
CA GLY A 418 13.72 -17.96 13.70
C GLY A 418 12.32 -17.67 13.17
N ALA A 419 11.89 -16.41 13.22
CA ALA A 419 10.61 -15.94 12.70
C ALA A 419 10.51 -16.21 11.18
N SER A 420 11.57 -15.89 10.42
CA SER A 420 11.64 -16.17 8.98
C SER A 420 11.52 -17.67 8.67
N LEU A 421 12.19 -18.53 9.45
CA LEU A 421 12.10 -19.98 9.31
C LEU A 421 10.69 -20.49 9.63
N VAL A 422 10.07 -20.01 10.70
CA VAL A 422 8.70 -20.39 11.08
C VAL A 422 7.70 -19.94 10.02
N THR A 423 7.84 -18.72 9.49
CA THR A 423 7.05 -18.23 8.34
C THR A 423 7.16 -19.17 7.14
N TRP A 424 8.39 -19.55 6.77
CA TRP A 424 8.61 -20.47 5.66
C TRP A 424 7.94 -21.82 5.91
N LEU A 425 8.04 -22.37 7.12
CA LEU A 425 7.39 -23.62 7.50
C LEU A 425 5.86 -23.52 7.41
N VAL A 426 5.27 -22.42 7.90
CA VAL A 426 3.82 -22.17 7.83
C VAL A 426 3.35 -22.16 6.39
N PHE A 427 3.94 -21.35 5.51
CA PHE A 427 3.50 -21.29 4.11
C PHE A 427 3.85 -22.55 3.31
N ARG A 428 4.96 -23.22 3.62
CA ARG A 428 5.31 -24.52 3.02
C ARG A 428 4.31 -25.61 3.39
N SER A 429 3.78 -25.60 4.62
CA SER A 429 2.75 -26.53 5.04
C SER A 429 1.44 -26.32 4.27
N VAL A 430 1.05 -25.07 4.04
CA VAL A 430 -0.12 -24.69 3.23
C VAL A 430 0.03 -25.09 1.77
N GLY A 431 1.26 -25.05 1.24
CA GLY A 431 1.57 -25.50 -0.11
C GLY A 431 1.23 -26.97 -0.38
N ARG A 432 1.09 -27.80 0.68
CA ARG A 432 0.69 -29.21 0.57
C ARG A 432 -0.83 -29.44 0.55
N LEU A 433 -1.64 -28.39 0.77
CA LEU A 433 -3.10 -28.49 0.77
C LEU A 433 -3.66 -28.47 -0.65
N SER A 434 -4.85 -29.08 -0.83
CA SER A 434 -5.58 -28.99 -2.10
C SER A 434 -5.91 -27.53 -2.44
N PRO A 435 -6.03 -27.16 -3.74
CA PRO A 435 -6.24 -25.77 -4.16
C PRO A 435 -7.41 -25.06 -3.46
N ALA A 436 -8.54 -25.77 -3.26
CA ALA A 436 -9.71 -25.22 -2.58
C ALA A 436 -9.48 -24.96 -1.08
N ARG A 437 -8.79 -25.88 -0.38
CA ARG A 437 -8.45 -25.71 1.04
C ARG A 437 -7.41 -24.61 1.23
N ARG A 438 -6.45 -24.50 0.32
CA ARG A 438 -5.45 -23.42 0.28
C ARG A 438 -6.11 -22.06 0.08
N ALA A 439 -7.04 -21.93 -0.86
CA ALA A 439 -7.79 -20.69 -1.07
C ALA A 439 -8.54 -20.29 0.20
N ARG A 440 -9.22 -21.22 0.87
CA ARG A 440 -9.92 -20.96 2.14
C ARG A 440 -8.99 -20.51 3.27
N ALA A 441 -7.86 -21.18 3.39
CA ALA A 441 -6.87 -20.92 4.43
C ALA A 441 -6.18 -19.55 4.28
N LEU A 442 -6.01 -19.06 3.05
CA LEU A 442 -5.30 -17.82 2.74
C LEU A 442 -6.22 -16.61 2.52
N LEU A 443 -7.29 -16.75 1.73
CA LEU A 443 -8.14 -15.63 1.33
C LEU A 443 -9.28 -15.35 2.31
N GLY A 444 -9.63 -16.31 3.16
CA GLY A 444 -10.76 -16.17 4.09
C GLY A 444 -12.11 -16.17 3.39
N VAL A 445 -13.15 -15.76 4.12
CA VAL A 445 -14.56 -15.76 3.66
C VAL A 445 -15.19 -14.37 3.73
N THR A 446 -14.40 -13.34 4.05
CA THR A 446 -14.85 -11.98 4.35
C THR A 446 -14.96 -11.12 3.10
N GLU A 447 -15.97 -10.24 3.10
CA GLU A 447 -16.13 -9.20 2.09
C GLU A 447 -15.16 -8.05 2.37
N GLY A 448 -14.34 -7.70 1.38
CA GLY A 448 -13.42 -6.55 1.47
C GLY A 448 -14.18 -5.21 1.42
N ILE A 449 -13.43 -4.11 1.52
CA ILE A 449 -13.96 -2.74 1.51
C ILE A 449 -14.71 -2.50 0.19
N VAL A 450 -16.00 -2.14 0.26
CA VAL A 450 -16.76 -1.69 -0.90
C VAL A 450 -16.46 -0.20 -1.08
N ASP A 451 -15.62 0.12 -2.06
CA ASP A 451 -15.28 1.48 -2.47
C ASP A 451 -16.33 2.09 -3.40
N LEU A 452 -17.19 1.24 -3.99
CA LEU A 452 -18.29 1.64 -4.85
C LEU A 452 -19.46 2.16 -4.00
N MET A 453 -19.70 3.47 -4.01
CA MET A 453 -20.69 4.10 -3.13
C MET A 453 -22.14 3.78 -3.51
N LEU A 454 -22.43 3.74 -4.82
CA LEU A 454 -23.74 3.36 -5.32
C LEU A 454 -23.69 1.88 -5.76
N PRO A 455 -24.41 0.97 -5.07
CA PRO A 455 -24.41 -0.45 -5.42
C PRO A 455 -24.92 -0.67 -6.85
N VAL A 456 -24.59 -1.84 -7.40
CA VAL A 456 -25.12 -2.25 -8.70
C VAL A 456 -26.61 -2.54 -8.57
N ASP A 457 -27.40 -1.92 -9.44
CA ASP A 457 -28.84 -2.10 -9.54
C ASP A 457 -29.18 -2.62 -10.95
N PRO A 458 -29.60 -3.89 -11.10
CA PRO A 458 -29.90 -4.48 -12.41
C PRO A 458 -31.05 -3.83 -13.19
N GLU A 459 -31.94 -3.08 -12.54
CA GLU A 459 -33.02 -2.36 -13.22
C GLU A 459 -32.53 -1.05 -13.84
N ARG A 460 -31.41 -0.54 -13.32
CA ARG A 460 -30.82 0.77 -13.65
C ARG A 460 -29.54 0.63 -14.48
N ASP A 461 -28.66 -0.27 -14.09
CA ASP A 461 -27.36 -0.51 -14.69
C ASP A 461 -27.44 -1.46 -15.88
N HIS A 462 -26.63 -1.21 -16.92
CA HIS A 462 -26.48 -2.14 -18.03
C HIS A 462 -25.61 -3.31 -17.62
N VAL A 463 -26.19 -4.52 -17.62
CA VAL A 463 -25.54 -5.75 -17.15
C VAL A 463 -25.31 -6.74 -18.30
N ARG A 464 -24.08 -7.27 -18.40
CA ARG A 464 -23.70 -8.38 -19.28
C ARG A 464 -23.29 -9.59 -18.44
N GLY A 465 -23.83 -10.76 -18.77
CA GLY A 465 -23.60 -12.00 -18.02
C GLY A 465 -24.69 -12.32 -17.00
N SER A 466 -24.41 -13.23 -16.06
CA SER A 466 -25.44 -13.73 -15.13
C SER A 466 -25.69 -12.76 -13.97
N LEU A 467 -26.96 -12.46 -13.67
CA LEU A 467 -27.36 -11.67 -12.49
C LEU A 467 -26.98 -12.32 -11.16
N GLU A 468 -26.90 -13.66 -11.13
CA GLU A 468 -26.51 -14.45 -9.96
C GLU A 468 -24.99 -14.70 -9.90
N ALA A 469 -24.21 -14.01 -10.72
CA ALA A 469 -22.77 -14.22 -10.75
C ALA A 469 -22.12 -13.88 -9.39
N PRO A 470 -21.26 -14.77 -8.86
CA PRO A 470 -20.56 -14.55 -7.61
C PRO A 470 -19.52 -13.42 -7.67
N VAL A 471 -19.18 -12.96 -8.89
CA VAL A 471 -18.24 -11.87 -9.14
C VAL A 471 -18.91 -10.83 -10.02
N THR A 472 -18.97 -9.59 -9.54
CA THR A 472 -19.42 -8.40 -10.27
C THR A 472 -18.24 -7.53 -10.60
N VAL A 473 -18.09 -7.15 -11.86
CA VAL A 473 -17.08 -6.20 -12.35
C VAL A 473 -17.81 -4.98 -12.86
N VAL A 474 -17.65 -3.84 -12.18
CA VAL A 474 -18.17 -2.54 -12.63
C VAL A 474 -17.04 -1.78 -13.28
N GLU A 475 -17.25 -1.30 -14.50
CA GLU A 475 -16.34 -0.41 -15.22
C GLU A 475 -16.97 0.97 -15.35
N TYR A 476 -16.28 1.99 -14.85
CA TYR A 476 -16.52 3.37 -15.25
C TYR A 476 -15.68 3.66 -16.50
N GLY A 477 -16.35 3.82 -17.62
CA GLY A 477 -15.74 3.82 -18.94
C GLY A 477 -16.08 5.03 -19.78
N ASP A 478 -15.26 5.23 -20.81
CA ASP A 478 -15.38 6.29 -21.80
C ASP A 478 -15.08 5.67 -23.17
N PHE A 479 -16.00 5.81 -24.13
CA PHE A 479 -15.92 5.18 -25.44
C PHE A 479 -14.76 5.68 -26.32
N GLU A 480 -14.26 6.90 -26.10
CA GLU A 480 -13.14 7.47 -26.87
C GLU A 480 -11.79 7.29 -26.13
N CYS A 481 -11.82 6.77 -24.89
CA CYS A 481 -10.61 6.52 -24.11
C CYS A 481 -9.83 5.30 -24.63
N PRO A 482 -8.57 5.45 -25.08
CA PRO A 482 -7.79 4.33 -25.61
C PRO A 482 -7.55 3.20 -24.61
N TYR A 483 -7.53 3.52 -23.31
CA TYR A 483 -7.35 2.52 -22.26
C TYR A 483 -8.61 1.69 -22.01
N CYS A 484 -9.80 2.26 -22.20
CA CYS A 484 -11.06 1.50 -22.17
C CYS A 484 -11.08 0.50 -23.33
N GLY A 485 -10.71 0.94 -24.55
CA GLY A 485 -10.60 0.05 -25.70
C GLY A 485 -9.54 -1.04 -25.53
N GLN A 486 -8.42 -0.75 -24.86
CA GLN A 486 -7.42 -1.78 -24.49
C GLN A 486 -7.93 -2.76 -23.42
N ALA A 487 -8.82 -2.33 -22.54
CA ALA A 487 -9.41 -3.18 -21.51
C ALA A 487 -10.54 -4.07 -22.08
N GLU A 488 -11.20 -3.66 -23.15
CA GLU A 488 -12.33 -4.39 -23.74
C GLU A 488 -12.01 -5.86 -24.10
N PRO A 489 -10.89 -6.19 -24.78
CA PRO A 489 -10.54 -7.58 -25.08
C PRO A 489 -10.32 -8.39 -23.81
N VAL A 490 -9.79 -7.76 -22.75
CA VAL A 490 -9.58 -8.38 -21.44
C VAL A 490 -10.91 -8.71 -20.78
N VAL A 491 -11.85 -7.77 -20.80
CA VAL A 491 -13.19 -7.98 -20.27
C VAL A 491 -13.90 -9.10 -21.04
N ARG A 492 -13.77 -9.14 -22.37
CA ARG A 492 -14.29 -10.25 -23.19
C ARG A 492 -13.66 -11.59 -22.83
N GLU A 493 -12.34 -11.65 -22.72
CA GLU A 493 -11.62 -12.86 -22.30
C GLU A 493 -12.09 -13.30 -20.91
N LEU A 494 -12.27 -12.36 -19.97
CA LEU A 494 -12.79 -12.64 -18.64
C LEU A 494 -14.22 -13.19 -18.67
N LEU A 495 -15.10 -12.63 -19.49
CA LEU A 495 -16.48 -13.12 -19.66
C LEU A 495 -16.52 -14.51 -20.32
N ALA A 496 -15.59 -14.80 -21.22
CA ALA A 496 -15.47 -16.10 -21.89
C ALA A 496 -14.87 -17.18 -20.97
N ASP A 497 -13.76 -16.88 -20.31
CA ASP A 497 -13.05 -17.78 -19.37
C ASP A 497 -13.88 -18.07 -18.12
N PHE A 498 -14.67 -17.08 -17.68
CA PHE A 498 -15.50 -17.15 -16.50
C PHE A 498 -16.95 -16.87 -16.88
N ALA A 499 -17.65 -17.91 -17.35
CA ALA A 499 -19.08 -17.87 -17.71
C ALA A 499 -20.05 -17.41 -16.59
N ASN A 500 -19.53 -17.08 -15.40
CA ASN A 500 -20.28 -16.64 -14.24
C ASN A 500 -19.70 -15.34 -13.65
N VAL A 501 -19.43 -14.33 -14.50
CA VAL A 501 -19.15 -12.93 -14.12
C VAL A 501 -20.36 -12.07 -14.50
N ARG A 502 -20.69 -11.11 -13.63
CA ARG A 502 -21.62 -10.01 -13.92
C ARG A 502 -20.81 -8.77 -14.27
N TYR A 503 -20.75 -8.40 -15.53
CA TYR A 503 -20.09 -7.18 -15.97
C TYR A 503 -21.11 -6.04 -16.06
N VAL A 504 -20.71 -4.87 -15.61
CA VAL A 504 -21.55 -3.68 -15.50
C VAL A 504 -20.81 -2.49 -16.06
N TRP A 505 -21.43 -1.76 -16.98
CA TRP A 505 -20.89 -0.53 -17.53
C TRP A 505 -21.57 0.68 -16.88
N ARG A 506 -20.77 1.69 -16.50
CA ARG A 506 -21.22 3.02 -16.10
C ARG A 506 -20.45 4.08 -16.87
N HIS A 507 -21.14 5.13 -17.29
CA HIS A 507 -20.53 6.17 -18.12
C HIS A 507 -19.66 7.12 -17.29
N LEU A 508 -18.49 7.46 -17.82
CA LEU A 508 -17.65 8.54 -17.31
C LEU A 508 -16.96 9.26 -18.48
N PRO A 509 -17.72 9.97 -19.34
CA PRO A 509 -17.16 10.68 -20.49
C PRO A 509 -16.24 11.82 -20.03
N LEU A 510 -14.96 11.76 -20.43
CA LEU A 510 -13.94 12.76 -20.11
C LEU A 510 -13.91 13.84 -21.19
N THR A 511 -14.96 14.64 -21.28
CA THR A 511 -15.21 15.62 -22.35
C THR A 511 -14.09 16.65 -22.58
N ASP A 512 -13.23 16.85 -21.59
CA ASP A 512 -12.05 17.72 -21.67
C ASP A 512 -10.95 17.21 -22.61
N VAL A 513 -10.83 15.89 -22.74
CA VAL A 513 -9.80 15.20 -23.54
C VAL A 513 -10.40 14.36 -24.66
N HIS A 514 -11.67 13.99 -24.53
CA HIS A 514 -12.42 13.15 -25.45
C HIS A 514 -13.71 13.86 -25.89
N PRO A 515 -13.67 14.64 -26.98
CA PRO A 515 -14.78 15.51 -27.39
C PRO A 515 -16.04 14.75 -27.83
N HIS A 516 -15.93 13.50 -28.26
CA HIS A 516 -17.03 12.66 -28.74
C HIS A 516 -17.54 11.67 -27.68
N ALA A 517 -16.85 11.53 -26.55
CA ALA A 517 -17.22 10.61 -25.47
C ALA A 517 -18.68 10.78 -24.98
N GLN A 518 -19.12 12.02 -24.80
CA GLN A 518 -20.49 12.33 -24.36
C GLN A 518 -21.53 11.90 -25.41
N LEU A 519 -21.25 12.15 -26.69
CA LEU A 519 -22.13 11.76 -27.78
C LEU A 519 -22.24 10.23 -27.89
N ALA A 520 -21.11 9.53 -27.78
CA ALA A 520 -21.07 8.08 -27.79
C ALA A 520 -21.81 7.46 -26.59
N ALA A 521 -21.70 8.06 -25.40
CA ALA A 521 -22.47 7.65 -24.22
C ALA A 521 -23.98 7.83 -24.42
N GLU A 522 -24.42 8.98 -24.96
CA GLU A 522 -25.83 9.22 -25.29
C GLU A 522 -26.36 8.23 -26.33
N ALA A 523 -25.53 7.86 -27.31
CA ALA A 523 -25.85 6.86 -28.32
C ALA A 523 -26.04 5.45 -27.75
N ALA A 524 -25.17 5.06 -26.80
CA ALA A 524 -25.31 3.80 -26.10
C ALA A 524 -26.61 3.74 -25.30
N GLU A 525 -26.98 4.83 -24.60
CA GLU A 525 -28.28 4.91 -23.89
C GLU A 525 -29.48 4.89 -24.84
N ALA A 526 -29.40 5.60 -25.97
CA ALA A 526 -30.43 5.57 -27.00
C ALA A 526 -30.66 4.16 -27.57
N ALA A 527 -29.58 3.39 -27.76
CA ALA A 527 -29.66 1.99 -28.15
C ALA A 527 -30.19 1.12 -26.99
N GLY A 528 -29.86 1.46 -25.75
CA GLY A 528 -30.36 0.79 -24.55
C GLY A 528 -31.87 0.85 -24.38
N GLU A 529 -32.52 1.97 -24.70
CA GLU A 529 -33.99 2.07 -24.74
C GLU A 529 -34.63 1.08 -25.75
N GLN A 530 -33.86 0.69 -26.76
CA GLN A 530 -34.26 -0.30 -27.77
C GLN A 530 -33.71 -1.71 -27.48
N ASN A 531 -33.22 -1.97 -26.26
CA ASN A 531 -32.60 -3.24 -25.82
C ASN A 531 -31.32 -3.64 -26.57
N ALA A 532 -30.61 -2.68 -27.16
CA ALA A 532 -29.40 -2.92 -27.97
C ALA A 532 -28.16 -2.19 -27.40
N PHE A 533 -28.14 -1.93 -26.08
CA PHE A 533 -27.05 -1.23 -25.42
C PHE A 533 -25.70 -1.88 -25.71
N TRP A 534 -25.64 -3.22 -25.61
CA TRP A 534 -24.39 -3.98 -25.67
C TRP A 534 -23.83 -4.09 -27.09
N GLU A 535 -24.70 -4.17 -28.09
CA GLU A 535 -24.38 -4.13 -29.51
C GLU A 535 -23.78 -2.78 -29.89
N MET A 536 -24.41 -1.69 -29.44
CA MET A 536 -23.91 -0.34 -29.65
C MET A 536 -22.59 -0.11 -28.88
N HIS A 537 -22.52 -0.50 -27.60
CA HIS A 537 -21.32 -0.43 -26.78
C HIS A 537 -20.11 -1.08 -27.46
N ASP A 538 -20.29 -2.31 -27.97
CA ASP A 538 -19.22 -3.05 -28.63
C ASP A 538 -18.77 -2.38 -29.94
N LEU A 539 -19.70 -1.83 -30.72
CA LEU A 539 -19.36 -1.09 -31.94
C LEU A 539 -18.60 0.19 -31.63
N LEU A 540 -19.03 0.95 -30.63
CA LEU A 540 -18.38 2.20 -30.22
C LEU A 540 -16.95 1.95 -29.72
N LEU A 541 -16.73 0.92 -28.88
CA LEU A 541 -15.38 0.57 -28.43
C LEU A 541 -14.50 -0.02 -29.55
N ALA A 542 -15.09 -0.68 -30.55
CA ALA A 542 -14.34 -1.17 -31.71
C ALA A 542 -13.90 -0.04 -32.66
N HIS A 543 -14.58 1.11 -32.63
CA HIS A 543 -14.37 2.24 -33.54
C HIS A 543 -14.17 3.56 -32.77
N GLN A 544 -13.25 3.55 -31.79
CA GLN A 544 -13.00 4.71 -30.91
C GLN A 544 -12.54 5.97 -31.67
N ASP A 545 -12.03 5.82 -32.90
CA ASP A 545 -11.59 6.89 -33.78
C ASP A 545 -12.68 7.40 -34.74
N ALA A 546 -13.87 6.79 -34.74
CA ALA A 546 -15.01 7.13 -35.60
C ALA A 546 -16.29 7.24 -34.77
N LEU A 547 -16.37 8.31 -33.96
CA LEU A 547 -17.48 8.60 -33.03
C LEU A 547 -18.23 9.88 -33.41
N TYR A 548 -18.20 10.30 -34.67
CA TYR A 548 -18.94 11.48 -35.12
C TYR A 548 -20.45 11.18 -35.21
N PRO A 549 -21.32 12.21 -35.21
CA PRO A 549 -22.77 12.02 -35.32
C PRO A 549 -23.21 11.13 -36.50
N ALA A 550 -22.50 11.23 -37.63
CA ALA A 550 -22.78 10.41 -38.81
C ALA A 550 -22.40 8.93 -38.57
N ASP A 551 -21.26 8.67 -37.93
CA ASP A 551 -20.79 7.32 -37.63
C ASP A 551 -21.74 6.62 -36.66
N VAL A 552 -22.09 7.30 -35.58
CA VAL A 552 -23.01 6.81 -34.55
C VAL A 552 -24.37 6.45 -35.13
N LEU A 553 -24.89 7.28 -36.05
CA LEU A 553 -26.14 6.99 -36.75
C LEU A 553 -26.00 5.79 -37.70
N GLY A 554 -24.85 5.66 -38.37
CA GLY A 554 -24.52 4.49 -39.18
C GLY A 554 -24.43 3.20 -38.36
N TYR A 555 -23.90 3.26 -37.13
CA TYR A 555 -23.88 2.12 -36.22
C TYR A 555 -25.29 1.73 -35.76
N ALA A 556 -26.15 2.71 -35.49
CA ALA A 556 -27.56 2.45 -35.17
C ALA A 556 -28.28 1.73 -36.34
N GLU A 557 -27.99 2.13 -37.59
CA GLU A 557 -28.51 1.45 -38.78
C GLU A 557 -27.94 0.03 -38.90
N GLN A 558 -26.64 -0.15 -38.67
CA GLN A 558 -25.96 -1.45 -38.76
C GLN A 558 -26.53 -2.48 -37.79
N ILE A 559 -26.87 -2.09 -36.57
CA ILE A 559 -27.46 -2.99 -35.56
C ILE A 559 -28.99 -3.07 -35.65
N GLY A 560 -29.60 -2.39 -36.62
CA GLY A 560 -31.02 -2.52 -36.94
C GLY A 560 -31.96 -1.77 -36.00
N LEU A 561 -31.55 -0.62 -35.45
CA LEU A 561 -32.40 0.22 -34.61
C LEU A 561 -33.48 0.96 -35.39
N ASP A 562 -34.54 1.36 -34.70
CA ASP A 562 -35.43 2.42 -35.17
C ASP A 562 -34.66 3.74 -35.18
N LEU A 563 -34.30 4.18 -36.39
CA LEU A 563 -33.50 5.38 -36.62
C LEU A 563 -34.25 6.66 -36.27
N ASP A 564 -35.57 6.69 -36.39
CA ASP A 564 -36.35 7.90 -36.09
C ASP A 564 -36.44 8.10 -34.57
N GLY A 565 -36.78 7.05 -33.82
CA GLY A 565 -36.73 7.05 -32.36
C GLY A 565 -35.32 7.32 -31.82
N PHE A 566 -34.29 6.71 -32.41
CA PHE A 566 -32.90 6.95 -32.04
C PHE A 566 -32.49 8.42 -32.25
N ARG A 567 -32.80 9.01 -33.41
CA ARG A 567 -32.52 10.42 -33.67
C ARG A 567 -33.26 11.34 -32.71
N GLU A 568 -34.52 11.05 -32.43
CA GLU A 568 -35.31 11.84 -31.47
C GLU A 568 -34.68 11.81 -30.08
N HIS A 569 -34.28 10.63 -29.61
CA HIS A 569 -33.59 10.46 -28.33
C HIS A 569 -32.27 11.26 -28.27
N MET A 570 -31.48 11.20 -29.35
CA MET A 570 -30.22 11.95 -29.46
C MET A 570 -30.43 13.46 -29.52
N VAL A 571 -31.42 13.95 -30.27
CA VAL A 571 -31.73 15.39 -30.39
C VAL A 571 -32.28 15.96 -29.08
N LYS A 572 -33.16 15.21 -28.40
CA LYS A 572 -33.72 15.60 -27.10
C LYS A 572 -32.74 15.35 -25.94
N ARG A 573 -31.63 14.65 -26.21
CA ARG A 573 -30.59 14.31 -25.23
C ARG A 573 -31.14 13.60 -24.00
N MET A 574 -32.07 12.66 -24.23
CA MET A 574 -32.81 11.98 -23.16
C MET A 574 -31.91 11.12 -22.25
N GLY A 575 -30.74 10.69 -22.73
CA GLY A 575 -29.76 9.94 -21.94
C GLY A 575 -28.86 10.77 -21.01
N VAL A 576 -28.92 12.12 -21.07
CA VAL A 576 -27.98 12.98 -20.32
C VAL A 576 -28.11 12.81 -18.81
N ASP A 577 -29.34 12.73 -18.28
CA ASP A 577 -29.56 12.58 -16.84
C ASP A 577 -28.99 11.26 -16.33
N ARG A 578 -29.17 10.17 -17.10
CA ARG A 578 -28.58 8.85 -16.81
C ARG A 578 -27.06 8.92 -16.72
N ILE A 579 -26.43 9.59 -17.67
CA ILE A 579 -24.97 9.76 -17.73
C ILE A 579 -24.50 10.64 -16.56
N ALA A 580 -25.22 11.72 -16.25
CA ALA A 580 -24.89 12.60 -15.12
C ALA A 580 -24.94 11.86 -13.78
N GLU A 581 -25.93 11.00 -13.57
CA GLU A 581 -25.99 10.14 -12.38
C GLU A 581 -24.81 9.17 -12.28
N ASP A 582 -24.38 8.58 -13.41
CA ASP A 582 -23.18 7.75 -13.43
C ASP A 582 -21.93 8.56 -13.06
N VAL A 583 -21.79 9.77 -13.61
CA VAL A 583 -20.69 10.69 -13.32
C VAL A 583 -20.66 11.10 -11.84
N ASP A 584 -21.83 11.41 -11.25
CA ASP A 584 -21.99 11.72 -9.83
C ASP A 584 -21.66 10.50 -8.94
N SER A 585 -22.11 9.31 -9.34
CA SER A 585 -21.77 8.07 -8.64
C SER A 585 -20.26 7.77 -8.68
N ALA A 586 -19.61 8.13 -9.80
CA ALA A 586 -18.17 8.08 -9.96
C ALA A 586 -17.49 9.06 -8.98
N ASP A 587 -17.94 10.30 -8.88
CA ASP A 587 -17.39 11.29 -7.94
C ASP A 587 -17.54 10.85 -6.49
N LEU A 588 -18.72 10.39 -6.09
CA LEU A 588 -18.96 9.83 -4.76
C LEU A 588 -18.04 8.66 -4.46
N SER A 589 -17.79 7.81 -5.46
CA SER A 589 -16.90 6.65 -5.34
C SER A 589 -15.41 7.03 -5.44
N GLY A 590 -15.06 8.29 -5.73
CA GLY A 590 -13.68 8.79 -5.88
C GLY A 590 -13.04 8.46 -7.24
N VAL A 591 -13.85 8.25 -8.30
CA VAL A 591 -13.40 7.93 -9.65
C VAL A 591 -13.06 9.21 -10.41
N THR A 592 -11.79 9.35 -10.77
CA THR A 592 -11.24 10.57 -11.40
C THR A 592 -10.78 10.37 -12.83
N GLY A 593 -10.84 9.16 -13.38
CA GLY A 593 -10.46 8.84 -14.76
C GLY A 593 -10.94 7.46 -15.22
N THR A 594 -10.74 7.18 -16.50
CA THR A 594 -11.21 5.96 -17.19
C THR A 594 -10.06 5.16 -17.80
N PRO A 595 -10.18 3.81 -17.88
CA PRO A 595 -11.21 3.01 -17.22
C PRO A 595 -10.93 2.93 -15.72
N THR A 596 -11.97 2.85 -14.89
CA THR A 596 -11.83 2.48 -13.48
C THR A 596 -12.70 1.27 -13.18
N PHE A 597 -12.07 0.23 -12.63
CA PHE A 597 -12.73 -1.03 -12.32
C PHE A 597 -13.04 -1.18 -10.83
N PHE A 598 -14.22 -1.71 -10.53
CA PHE A 598 -14.57 -2.24 -9.22
C PHE A 598 -14.91 -3.72 -9.31
N ILE A 599 -14.32 -4.55 -8.46
CA ILE A 599 -14.58 -5.99 -8.41
C ILE A 599 -15.24 -6.31 -7.07
N ASN A 600 -16.50 -6.76 -7.12
CA ASN A 600 -17.37 -6.93 -5.95
C ASN A 600 -17.39 -5.66 -5.07
N GLY A 601 -17.50 -4.50 -5.73
CA GLY A 601 -17.53 -3.20 -5.08
C GLY A 601 -16.17 -2.66 -4.63
N ARG A 602 -15.07 -3.42 -4.74
CA ARG A 602 -13.71 -2.94 -4.38
C ARG A 602 -13.03 -2.30 -5.58
N ARG A 603 -12.44 -1.12 -5.41
CA ARG A 603 -11.69 -0.44 -6.46
C ARG A 603 -10.41 -1.20 -6.79
N HIS A 604 -10.14 -1.33 -8.09
CA HIS A 604 -8.88 -1.83 -8.60
C HIS A 604 -7.88 -0.67 -8.78
N HIS A 605 -6.74 -0.72 -8.09
CA HIS A 605 -5.68 0.30 -8.14
C HIS A 605 -4.44 -0.12 -8.94
N GLY A 606 -4.48 -1.28 -9.61
CA GLY A 606 -3.38 -1.77 -10.44
C GLY A 606 -3.21 -0.97 -11.73
N ALA A 607 -2.09 -1.17 -12.42
CA ALA A 607 -1.97 -0.74 -13.81
C ALA A 607 -3.12 -1.35 -14.61
N TYR A 608 -3.65 -0.63 -15.60
CA TYR A 608 -4.76 -1.06 -16.46
C TYR A 608 -4.37 -2.20 -17.43
N ASP A 609 -3.41 -3.05 -17.04
CA ASP A 609 -2.94 -4.19 -17.80
C ASP A 609 -3.76 -5.45 -17.52
N ILE A 610 -3.81 -6.31 -18.55
CA ILE A 610 -4.54 -7.58 -18.60
C ILE A 610 -4.21 -8.48 -17.39
N THR A 611 -2.97 -8.41 -16.91
CA THR A 611 -2.45 -9.32 -15.89
C THR A 611 -3.01 -8.96 -14.51
N ALA A 612 -3.02 -7.67 -14.18
CA ALA A 612 -3.50 -7.17 -12.89
C ALA A 612 -5.01 -7.37 -12.73
N LEU A 613 -5.81 -7.03 -13.75
CA LEU A 613 -7.27 -7.16 -13.70
C LEU A 613 -7.70 -8.63 -13.63
N SER A 614 -7.10 -9.49 -14.46
CA SER A 614 -7.37 -10.93 -14.45
C SER A 614 -7.00 -11.60 -13.12
N ALA A 615 -5.89 -11.21 -12.51
CA ALA A 615 -5.49 -11.72 -11.20
C ALA A 615 -6.49 -11.31 -10.11
N ALA A 616 -6.99 -10.08 -10.16
CA ALA A 616 -7.98 -9.58 -9.21
C ALA A 616 -9.33 -10.31 -9.34
N VAL A 617 -9.82 -10.55 -10.57
CA VAL A 617 -11.04 -11.33 -10.83
C VAL A 617 -10.89 -12.79 -10.40
N LYS A 618 -9.76 -13.44 -10.72
CA LYS A 618 -9.44 -14.81 -10.25
C LYS A 618 -9.45 -14.91 -8.73
N SER A 619 -8.89 -13.91 -8.04
CA SER A 619 -8.89 -13.80 -6.58
C SER A 619 -10.31 -13.62 -6.02
N ALA A 620 -11.15 -12.82 -6.69
CA ALA A 620 -12.56 -12.65 -6.33
C ALA A 620 -13.35 -13.96 -6.48
N PHE A 621 -13.15 -14.71 -7.57
CA PHE A 621 -13.76 -16.03 -7.75
C PHE A 621 -13.33 -17.04 -6.70
N ALA A 622 -12.04 -17.10 -6.40
CA ALA A 622 -11.52 -17.97 -5.35
C ALA A 622 -12.12 -17.61 -3.98
N SER A 623 -12.35 -16.32 -3.72
CA SER A 623 -13.03 -15.85 -2.51
C SER A 623 -14.52 -16.23 -2.51
N ALA A 624 -15.20 -16.08 -3.64
CA ALA A 624 -16.64 -16.28 -3.73
C ALA A 624 -17.05 -17.76 -3.66
N LYS A 625 -16.24 -18.68 -4.22
CA LYS A 625 -16.41 -20.15 -4.08
C LYS A 625 -16.36 -20.64 -2.62
N LEU A 626 -15.83 -19.82 -1.71
CA LEU A 626 -15.70 -20.16 -0.29
C LEU A 626 -16.92 -19.74 0.53
N ARG A 627 -17.83 -18.95 -0.06
CA ARG A 627 -19.05 -18.44 0.58
C ARG A 627 -20.08 -19.58 0.75
N PRO A 628 -20.82 -19.62 1.87
CA PRO A 628 -21.84 -20.65 2.11
C PRO A 628 -22.96 -20.67 1.06
N GLU A 629 -23.25 -19.52 0.45
CA GLU A 629 -24.32 -19.29 -0.53
C GLU A 629 -23.93 -19.69 -1.96
N TYR A 630 -22.68 -20.12 -2.20
CA TYR A 630 -22.24 -20.52 -3.53
C TYR A 630 -22.74 -21.94 -3.87
N HIS A 631 -23.78 -22.03 -4.70
CA HIS A 631 -24.21 -23.26 -5.34
C HIS A 631 -23.50 -23.42 -6.69
N PRO A 632 -22.53 -24.34 -6.84
CA PRO A 632 -21.98 -24.63 -8.16
C PRO A 632 -23.09 -25.20 -9.04
N ARG A 633 -23.35 -24.59 -10.20
CA ARG A 633 -24.13 -25.26 -11.25
C ARG A 633 -23.32 -26.46 -11.71
N ASP A 634 -23.88 -27.65 -11.53
CA ASP A 634 -23.39 -28.88 -12.13
C ASP A 634 -23.58 -28.77 -13.67
N PRO A 635 -22.51 -28.76 -14.48
CA PRO A 635 -22.64 -28.71 -15.92
C PRO A 635 -23.23 -30.02 -16.51
N GLY A 636 -23.55 -31.02 -15.68
CA GLY A 636 -24.07 -32.32 -16.10
C GLY A 636 -25.59 -32.51 -16.14
N ARG A 637 -26.42 -31.59 -15.64
CA ARG A 637 -27.90 -31.74 -15.72
C ARG A 637 -28.49 -31.00 -16.91
N ARG A 638 -28.35 -31.59 -18.11
CA ARG A 638 -29.34 -31.38 -19.17
C ARG A 638 -30.65 -32.05 -18.75
N GLY A 639 -31.76 -31.39 -19.07
CA GLY A 639 -33.07 -31.67 -18.49
C GLY A 639 -33.63 -33.06 -18.74
N GLU A 640 -34.39 -33.51 -17.75
CA GLU A 640 -35.46 -34.51 -17.85
C GLU A 640 -36.57 -33.94 -16.94
N GLY A 641 -37.62 -33.31 -17.49
CA GLY A 641 -38.94 -33.92 -17.76
C GLY A 641 -39.76 -33.96 -16.45
N GLY A 642 -40.93 -33.35 -16.27
CA GLY A 642 -41.97 -32.69 -17.09
C GLY A 642 -43.11 -32.28 -16.12
N PRO A 643 -44.41 -32.31 -16.48
CA PRO A 643 -45.06 -31.98 -17.74
C PRO A 643 -46.02 -30.78 -17.62
N ALA A 644 -46.60 -30.40 -18.76
CA ALA A 644 -47.62 -29.37 -18.91
C ALA A 644 -48.89 -29.64 -18.07
N SER A 645 -49.41 -28.56 -17.48
CA SER A 645 -50.85 -28.25 -17.33
C SER A 645 -51.01 -26.74 -17.20
#